data_AF-A0A1A8RAB4-F1
#
_entry.id   AF-A0A1A8RAB4-F1
#
_cell.length_a   1.000
_cell.length_b   1.000
_cell.length_c   1.000
_cell.angle_alpha   90.00
_cell.angle_beta   90.00
_cell.angle_gamma   90.00
#
_symmetry.space_group_name_H-M   'P 1'
#
loop_
_entity.id
_entity.type
_entity.pdbx_description
1 polymer ?
#
loop_
_entity_poly.entity_id
_entity_poly.type
_entity_poly.pdbx_seq_one_letter_code
_entity_poly.pdbx_strand_id
1 'polypeptide(L)'
;MAVSVAAKARSHPEVLRLGSIYEPLRLSSLQRDDEPLWEKLDRYYNAVKTTILNYQSPTTGLFPVRTYSNCKEAKVRDSLYCAACSWALAIAYRRIDDDLGRTHELEHSAIKCMRGILYCYMRQADKVEEFKKDPSPSKCLHSVFDVDTGDEIHSYRDYHHLQIDAVSLFLLYLVEMISSGLQIIYNTDEVSFIQNLVFCVERAYRVPDYGMWERGSKYNNGSTELHSSSVGLAKAALEAINGFNLFGNQGCSWSVIFVDLDAHNRNRQTLCSLLPRESRSHNTDAALLPTISYPAFAVDDDALYSQTLDKIVRKLRGKYGFKRFLRDGYRTANEDKNRRYYKPAEMKLFDGIECEFPMFFIYMMIDGVFRGNKAQVKEYQDLLEPIIFQSFEGHAVIPKYYYVPADFVEAEQNKHGSQKRFPSNTGRDGKLFLWGQAMYNIAKLLVDELISPKDIDPVHRHVPRQDQRNVSMRYSNQGPIENDVVIHVALVAESQRLQVFLNTYGIQTQTPQQVEPIQIWPQKELVKAYEFLAINKKLGLSGRPDRPVGCIGTCKIYRILGKTVVCYPIVFDLSDFYLSQDVMLLIDDITNALQFIKQCWKMQGRPLFLVLIREDNIKGSRFNPVLDMLASFKKGIIGGVKVHVDRLQTLISGAFVEQLDFLRVNEAEIPEFKSFEELELPKHSKVKRQTSTPNASDLEQQPEISVEEWQSKPTHEILQKFHDCDCLASQAQLASILLRREGPDFIAKEENLMEELERIYRRAGSRKLWSVVRLAASLLTKLVDSLAPSITSILVQGKQVTLGLFGHEEEVISNPLSPGVIQGIIYSKCSPHGGEREAVLQQELVIHIGWIISNNPELFSGMLKIRVGWIVQAMKHELKIRAGDMPPQDIYQLSPSDIKQLLLDVLQPQQNSRSWLNRRQIDGSLNRTPPGFYDRVWQILERTPNGIVVAGTHLPQQPTLSDMTMYEMNFSLLVENTLKKIVLPEYRQIIVELLMVVAIVLERNPEVDFSDKVDLDGLVKEAFNDFQKDRSRFEGMEKQDDMEAFYKTPPLGKRGTSGYLTKAVMIQLLQGEVKPCKDDPCSVS
;
A
#
# COMPACT_ATOMS: atom_id res chain seq x y z
N MET A 1 81.88 -11.00 -57.41
CA MET A 1 81.64 -11.59 -58.74
C MET A 1 80.40 -12.47 -58.67
N ALA A 2 79.45 -12.18 -59.57
CA ALA A 2 78.49 -13.07 -60.24
C ALA A 2 77.69 -14.19 -59.50
N VAL A 3 76.37 -13.97 -59.49
CA VAL A 3 75.24 -14.82 -60.01
C VAL A 3 74.69 -16.05 -59.24
N SER A 4 73.37 -15.92 -58.96
CA SER A 4 72.18 -16.80 -58.71
C SER A 4 72.28 -18.35 -58.74
N VAL A 5 71.40 -19.15 -58.08
CA VAL A 5 69.91 -19.25 -58.16
C VAL A 5 69.25 -19.91 -56.91
N ALA A 6 68.12 -19.30 -56.48
CA ALA A 6 66.86 -19.74 -55.78
C ALA A 6 66.78 -21.12 -55.04
N ALA A 7 66.03 -21.36 -53.95
CA ALA A 7 64.63 -20.98 -53.67
C ALA A 7 64.12 -21.49 -52.28
N LYS A 8 63.19 -20.71 -51.69
CA LYS A 8 62.13 -21.04 -50.69
C LYS A 8 62.48 -21.18 -49.19
N ALA A 9 62.38 -20.04 -48.49
CA ALA A 9 61.91 -19.92 -47.12
C ALA A 9 60.52 -19.23 -47.11
N ARG A 10 59.56 -19.75 -46.33
CA ARG A 10 58.23 -19.16 -46.13
C ARG A 10 58.30 -18.05 -45.08
N SER A 11 57.86 -16.86 -45.45
CA SER A 11 57.73 -15.67 -44.62
C SER A 11 56.37 -15.62 -43.90
N HIS A 12 56.38 -15.32 -42.60
CA HIS A 12 55.23 -14.76 -41.87
C HIS A 12 54.89 -13.36 -42.41
N PRO A 13 53.60 -13.01 -42.52
CA PRO A 13 53.21 -11.61 -42.45
C PRO A 13 52.32 -11.37 -41.22
N GLU A 14 52.82 -10.52 -40.33
CA GLU A 14 51.97 -9.66 -39.50
C GLU A 14 51.08 -8.82 -40.43
N VAL A 15 49.77 -8.88 -40.22
CA VAL A 15 48.83 -7.91 -40.79
C VAL A 15 47.99 -7.37 -39.65
N LEU A 16 48.36 -6.17 -39.19
CA LEU A 16 47.49 -5.24 -38.48
C LEU A 16 46.26 -4.95 -39.36
N ARG A 17 45.08 -5.45 -38.96
CA ARG A 17 43.80 -4.91 -39.43
C ARG A 17 43.17 -4.09 -38.30
N LEU A 18 43.28 -2.78 -38.41
CA LEU A 18 42.37 -1.83 -37.76
C LEU A 18 40.97 -2.02 -38.37
N GLY A 19 40.15 -2.85 -37.72
CA GLY A 19 38.71 -2.89 -37.94
C GLY A 19 38.02 -1.89 -37.01
N SER A 20 37.22 -1.00 -37.57
CA SER A 20 36.40 -0.02 -36.84
C SER A 20 35.44 -0.70 -35.85
N ILE A 21 35.35 -0.17 -34.62
CA ILE A 21 34.54 -0.67 -33.49
C ILE A 21 33.02 -0.40 -33.68
N TYR A 22 32.56 -0.20 -34.92
CA TYR A 22 31.22 0.32 -35.25
C TYR A 22 30.55 -0.34 -36.48
N GLU A 23 30.80 -1.61 -36.80
CA GLU A 23 29.94 -2.32 -37.78
C GLU A 23 28.75 -2.99 -37.08
N PRO A 24 27.49 -2.73 -37.50
CA PRO A 24 26.32 -3.52 -37.12
C PRO A 24 26.38 -4.91 -37.79
N LEU A 25 25.74 -5.89 -37.14
CA LEU A 25 25.54 -7.28 -37.56
C LEU A 25 25.88 -7.60 -39.03
N ARG A 26 27.05 -8.21 -39.27
CA ARG A 26 27.24 -9.07 -40.44
C ARG A 26 26.77 -10.47 -40.07
N LEU A 27 25.65 -10.88 -40.66
CA LEU A 27 25.12 -12.25 -40.60
C LEU A 27 26.25 -13.28 -40.76
N SER A 28 26.61 -13.94 -39.67
CA SER A 28 27.41 -15.17 -39.68
C SER A 28 26.96 -16.12 -38.58
N SER A 29 25.67 -16.44 -38.60
CA SER A 29 25.12 -17.67 -38.05
C SER A 29 23.89 -18.01 -38.89
N LEU A 30 24.12 -18.64 -40.05
CA LEU A 30 23.05 -19.27 -40.82
C LEU A 30 22.40 -20.33 -39.90
N GLN A 31 21.25 -20.00 -39.31
CA GLN A 31 20.37 -21.00 -38.72
C GLN A 31 19.99 -21.96 -39.85
N ARG A 32 20.41 -23.21 -39.76
CA ARG A 32 19.87 -24.27 -40.62
C ARG A 32 18.58 -24.75 -39.95
N ASP A 33 17.46 -24.70 -40.67
CA ASP A 33 16.18 -25.17 -40.16
C ASP A 33 16.23 -26.66 -39.74
N ASP A 34 17.16 -27.43 -40.30
CA ASP A 34 17.39 -28.87 -40.03
C ASP A 34 18.45 -29.18 -38.93
N GLU A 35 18.89 -28.19 -38.14
CA GLU A 35 19.88 -28.42 -37.07
C GLU A 35 19.27 -29.21 -35.89
N PRO A 36 19.91 -30.31 -35.43
CA PRO A 36 19.40 -31.11 -34.33
C PRO A 36 19.37 -30.31 -33.02
N LEU A 37 18.38 -30.62 -32.17
CA LEU A 37 18.08 -29.88 -30.93
C LEU A 37 19.28 -29.74 -29.99
N TRP A 38 20.13 -30.77 -29.91
CA TRP A 38 21.33 -30.76 -29.08
C TRP A 38 22.39 -29.75 -29.56
N GLU A 39 22.58 -29.56 -30.89
CA GLU A 39 23.53 -28.55 -31.42
C GLU A 39 23.04 -27.12 -31.11
N LYS A 40 21.72 -26.89 -31.16
CA LYS A 40 21.12 -25.61 -30.75
C LYS A 40 21.36 -25.32 -29.28
N LEU A 41 21.13 -26.32 -28.40
CA LEU A 41 21.36 -26.18 -26.97
C LEU A 41 22.84 -25.95 -26.64
N ASP A 42 23.76 -26.58 -27.37
CA ASP A 42 25.20 -26.41 -27.16
C ASP A 42 25.68 -24.97 -27.42
N ARG A 43 25.07 -24.28 -28.38
CA ARG A 43 25.33 -22.84 -28.59
C ARG A 43 24.90 -22.01 -27.38
N TYR A 44 23.73 -22.30 -26.83
CA TYR A 44 23.23 -21.62 -25.62
C TYR A 44 24.06 -21.97 -24.39
N TYR A 45 24.51 -23.21 -24.25
CA TYR A 45 25.42 -23.61 -23.19
C TYR A 45 26.75 -22.89 -23.27
N ASN A 46 27.38 -22.82 -24.45
CA ASN A 46 28.61 -22.06 -24.63
C ASN A 46 28.40 -20.57 -24.31
N ALA A 47 27.30 -19.98 -24.79
CA ALA A 47 26.95 -18.60 -24.48
C ALA A 47 26.76 -18.35 -22.97
N VAL A 48 25.99 -19.18 -22.27
CA VAL A 48 25.77 -19.06 -20.82
C VAL A 48 27.05 -19.31 -20.04
N LYS A 49 27.87 -20.28 -20.47
CA LYS A 49 29.14 -20.61 -19.82
C LYS A 49 30.12 -19.44 -19.89
N THR A 50 30.32 -18.86 -21.07
CA THR A 50 31.21 -17.70 -21.28
C THR A 50 30.64 -16.43 -20.63
N THR A 51 29.35 -16.13 -20.83
CA THR A 51 28.79 -14.81 -20.51
C THR A 51 28.21 -14.68 -19.10
N ILE A 52 27.85 -15.80 -18.44
CA ILE A 52 27.26 -15.81 -17.10
C ILE A 52 28.15 -16.61 -16.13
N LEU A 53 28.31 -17.92 -16.35
CA LEU A 53 28.91 -18.83 -15.37
C LEU A 53 30.39 -18.56 -15.10
N ASN A 54 31.13 -18.04 -16.09
CA ASN A 54 32.52 -17.65 -15.92
C ASN A 54 32.73 -16.60 -14.80
N TYR A 55 31.67 -15.87 -14.42
CA TYR A 55 31.72 -14.85 -13.38
C TYR A 55 31.11 -15.31 -12.04
N GLN A 56 30.62 -16.55 -11.97
CA GLN A 56 30.04 -17.08 -10.74
C GLN A 56 31.13 -17.30 -9.69
N SER A 57 30.90 -16.82 -8.46
CA SER A 57 31.84 -17.07 -7.37
C SER A 57 31.97 -18.56 -7.06
N PRO A 58 33.20 -19.10 -6.96
CA PRO A 58 33.41 -20.49 -6.59
C PRO A 58 33.14 -20.77 -5.11
N THR A 59 33.06 -19.75 -4.24
CA THR A 59 32.80 -19.92 -2.81
C THR A 59 31.32 -19.80 -2.51
N THR A 60 30.71 -18.65 -2.81
CA THR A 60 29.31 -18.35 -2.46
C THR A 60 28.33 -18.75 -3.56
N GLY A 61 28.76 -18.81 -4.82
CA GLY A 61 27.86 -18.92 -5.97
C GLY A 61 27.21 -17.62 -6.41
N LEU A 62 27.50 -16.49 -5.76
CA LEU A 62 26.99 -15.16 -6.12
C LEU A 62 27.63 -14.63 -7.40
N PHE A 63 26.99 -13.63 -8.01
CA PHE A 63 27.47 -12.98 -9.23
C PHE A 63 27.84 -11.52 -8.98
N PRO A 64 28.98 -11.03 -9.50
CA PRO A 64 29.42 -9.66 -9.31
C PRO A 64 28.59 -8.68 -10.15
N VAL A 65 28.33 -7.49 -9.61
CA VAL A 65 27.63 -6.39 -10.31
C VAL A 65 28.43 -5.89 -11.51
N ARG A 66 29.77 -6.03 -11.47
CA ARG A 66 30.68 -5.63 -12.54
C ARG A 66 31.63 -6.78 -12.84
N THR A 67 31.66 -7.18 -14.10
CA THR A 67 32.54 -8.23 -14.64
C THR A 67 33.97 -7.73 -14.94
N TYR A 68 34.18 -6.42 -14.93
CA TYR A 68 35.45 -5.78 -15.23
C TYR A 68 35.91 -4.93 -14.05
N SER A 69 36.74 -5.50 -13.19
CA SER A 69 37.47 -4.92 -12.04
C SER A 69 37.55 -5.97 -10.93
N ASN A 70 38.32 -5.70 -9.88
CA ASN A 70 38.25 -6.45 -8.62
C ASN A 70 36.97 -6.12 -7.82
N CYS A 71 35.84 -5.87 -8.50
CA CYS A 71 34.56 -5.56 -7.88
C CYS A 71 34.09 -6.77 -7.08
N LYS A 72 33.98 -6.60 -5.76
CA LYS A 72 33.49 -7.63 -4.86
C LYS A 72 32.01 -7.46 -4.52
N GLU A 73 31.29 -6.53 -5.14
CA GLU A 73 29.86 -6.33 -4.87
C GLU A 73 29.00 -7.31 -5.67
N ALA A 74 28.13 -8.06 -4.98
CA ALA A 74 27.06 -8.87 -5.52
C ALA A 74 25.71 -8.29 -5.09
N LYS A 75 24.80 -8.09 -6.05
CA LYS A 75 23.41 -7.75 -5.75
C LYS A 75 22.55 -9.00 -5.79
N VAL A 76 21.66 -9.14 -4.81
CA VAL A 76 20.73 -10.29 -4.73
C VAL A 76 19.92 -10.40 -6.03
N ARG A 77 19.32 -9.30 -6.50
CA ARG A 77 18.48 -9.30 -7.71
C ARG A 77 19.24 -9.76 -8.96
N ASP A 78 20.41 -9.18 -9.21
CA ASP A 78 21.25 -9.54 -10.37
C ASP A 78 21.67 -11.02 -10.29
N SER A 79 22.04 -11.50 -9.11
CA SER A 79 22.41 -12.90 -8.88
C SER A 79 21.24 -13.87 -9.10
N LEU A 80 20.03 -13.50 -8.68
CA LEU A 80 18.81 -14.28 -8.89
C LEU A 80 18.50 -14.48 -10.38
N TYR A 81 18.59 -13.42 -11.19
CA TYR A 81 18.38 -13.55 -12.63
C TYR A 81 19.46 -14.40 -13.30
N CYS A 82 20.72 -14.32 -12.86
CA CYS A 82 21.78 -15.22 -13.33
C CYS A 82 21.47 -16.68 -13.00
N ALA A 83 21.04 -16.97 -11.77
CA ALA A 83 20.61 -18.31 -11.37
C ALA A 83 19.41 -18.79 -12.19
N ALA A 84 18.42 -17.92 -12.44
CA ALA A 84 17.26 -18.22 -13.26
C ALA A 84 17.65 -18.55 -14.71
N CYS A 85 18.67 -17.88 -15.27
CA CYS A 85 19.20 -18.19 -16.60
C CYS A 85 19.84 -19.58 -16.66
N SER A 86 20.68 -19.93 -15.67
CA SER A 86 21.29 -21.26 -15.60
C SER A 86 20.25 -22.36 -15.40
N TRP A 87 19.24 -22.10 -14.56
CA TRP A 87 18.11 -22.99 -14.33
C TRP A 87 17.25 -23.19 -15.59
N ALA A 88 16.90 -22.12 -16.31
CA ALA A 88 16.11 -22.20 -17.54
C ALA A 88 16.82 -23.05 -18.61
N LEU A 89 18.13 -22.88 -18.77
CA LEU A 89 18.92 -23.71 -19.69
C LEU A 89 19.00 -25.17 -19.22
N ALA A 90 19.12 -25.42 -17.91
CA ALA A 90 19.12 -26.78 -17.36
C ALA A 90 17.82 -27.51 -17.69
N ILE A 91 16.66 -26.84 -17.55
CA ILE A 91 15.37 -27.43 -17.91
C ILE A 91 15.29 -27.77 -19.40
N ALA A 92 15.88 -26.94 -20.26
CA ALA A 92 15.97 -27.24 -21.69
C ALA A 92 16.75 -28.55 -21.95
N TYR A 93 17.87 -28.76 -21.25
CA TYR A 93 18.66 -30.00 -21.33
C TYR A 93 17.96 -31.23 -20.75
N ARG A 94 17.13 -31.09 -19.70
CA ARG A 94 16.32 -32.22 -19.17
C ARG A 94 15.43 -32.88 -20.22
N ARG A 95 14.98 -32.12 -21.22
CA ARG A 95 14.09 -32.64 -22.27
C ARG A 95 14.77 -33.59 -23.25
N ILE A 96 16.11 -33.54 -23.33
CA ILE A 96 16.90 -34.37 -24.24
C ILE A 96 17.71 -35.45 -23.51
N ASP A 97 17.50 -35.61 -22.20
CA ASP A 97 18.17 -36.60 -21.34
C ASP A 97 19.70 -36.60 -21.52
N ASP A 98 20.32 -35.45 -21.26
CA ASP A 98 21.76 -35.24 -21.50
C ASP A 98 22.66 -36.13 -20.63
N ASP A 99 23.30 -37.12 -21.25
CA ASP A 99 24.31 -38.00 -20.66
C ASP A 99 25.66 -37.31 -20.38
N LEU A 100 25.89 -36.09 -20.89
CA LEU A 100 27.18 -35.38 -20.77
C LEU A 100 27.33 -34.58 -19.46
N GLY A 101 26.32 -34.62 -18.58
CA GLY A 101 26.36 -34.00 -17.26
C GLY A 101 26.17 -32.48 -17.24
N ARG A 102 25.79 -31.85 -18.36
CA ARG A 102 25.59 -30.38 -18.43
C ARG A 102 24.36 -29.96 -17.65
N THR A 103 23.30 -30.78 -17.66
CA THR A 103 22.13 -30.59 -16.79
C THR A 103 22.56 -30.45 -15.33
N HIS A 104 23.38 -31.38 -14.83
CA HIS A 104 23.86 -31.37 -13.46
C HIS A 104 24.71 -30.12 -13.16
N GLU A 105 25.64 -29.73 -14.03
CA GLU A 105 26.44 -28.51 -13.86
C GLU A 105 25.55 -27.25 -13.73
N LEU A 106 24.59 -27.09 -14.64
CA LEU A 106 23.72 -25.92 -14.69
C LEU A 106 22.76 -25.86 -13.48
N GLU A 107 22.18 -26.98 -13.07
CA GLU A 107 21.33 -27.07 -11.88
C GLU A 107 22.11 -26.74 -10.62
N HIS A 108 23.29 -27.34 -10.45
CA HIS A 108 24.11 -27.10 -9.27
C HIS A 108 24.69 -25.68 -9.25
N SER A 109 24.90 -25.05 -10.40
CA SER A 109 25.21 -23.62 -10.47
C SER A 109 24.06 -22.77 -9.92
N ALA A 110 22.82 -23.02 -10.34
CA ALA A 110 21.64 -22.31 -9.83
C ALA A 110 21.43 -22.56 -8.33
N ILE A 111 21.49 -23.82 -7.88
CA ILE A 111 21.39 -24.21 -6.46
C ILE A 111 22.45 -23.49 -5.63
N LYS A 112 23.70 -23.46 -6.10
CA LYS A 112 24.80 -22.82 -5.39
C LYS A 112 24.55 -21.33 -5.19
N CYS A 113 24.09 -20.62 -6.22
CA CYS A 113 23.73 -19.20 -6.10
C CYS A 113 22.59 -18.98 -5.09
N MET A 114 21.51 -19.76 -5.18
CA MET A 114 20.36 -19.65 -4.27
C MET A 114 20.77 -19.92 -2.82
N ARG A 115 21.61 -20.94 -2.60
CA ARG A 115 22.17 -21.25 -1.27
C ARG A 115 23.14 -20.19 -0.78
N GLY A 116 23.92 -19.56 -1.67
CA GLY A 116 24.75 -18.41 -1.36
C GLY A 116 23.95 -17.23 -0.82
N ILE A 117 22.85 -16.90 -1.49
CA ILE A 117 21.93 -15.84 -1.04
C ILE A 117 21.30 -16.21 0.31
N LEU A 118 20.85 -17.46 0.47
CA LEU A 118 20.32 -17.95 1.75
C LEU A 118 21.34 -17.82 2.88
N TYR A 119 22.60 -18.21 2.63
CA TYR A 119 23.69 -18.07 3.58
C TYR A 119 23.91 -16.60 3.98
N CYS A 120 23.95 -15.67 3.02
CA CYS A 120 24.07 -14.24 3.31
C CYS A 120 22.91 -13.70 4.15
N TYR A 121 21.68 -14.15 3.89
CA TYR A 121 20.52 -13.73 4.68
C TYR A 121 20.50 -14.36 6.08
N MET A 122 20.84 -15.64 6.22
CA MET A 122 20.86 -16.32 7.53
C MET A 122 21.86 -15.68 8.50
N ARG A 123 22.94 -15.10 7.99
CA ARG A 123 23.90 -14.32 8.78
C ARG A 123 23.33 -13.01 9.32
N GLN A 124 22.16 -12.59 8.86
CA GLN A 124 21.42 -11.41 9.29
C GLN A 124 20.14 -11.77 10.08
N ALA A 125 20.13 -12.92 10.77
CA ALA A 125 18.96 -13.37 11.53
C ALA A 125 18.54 -12.38 12.63
N ASP A 126 19.49 -11.67 13.22
CA ASP A 126 19.27 -10.56 14.16
C ASP A 126 18.48 -9.41 13.50
N LYS A 127 18.87 -8.98 12.29
CA LYS A 127 18.14 -7.96 11.53
C LYS A 127 16.74 -8.42 11.13
N VAL A 128 16.58 -9.70 10.79
CA VAL A 128 15.24 -10.28 10.55
C VAL A 128 14.37 -10.17 11.79
N GLU A 129 14.89 -10.54 12.96
CA GLU A 129 14.18 -10.43 14.24
C GLU A 129 13.75 -8.99 14.56
N GLU A 130 14.64 -8.02 14.34
CA GLU A 130 14.35 -6.60 14.55
C GLU A 130 13.34 -6.05 13.53
N PHE A 131 13.51 -6.34 12.24
CA PHE A 131 12.66 -5.85 11.15
C PHE A 131 11.24 -6.38 11.24
N LYS A 132 11.07 -7.64 11.67
CA LYS A 132 9.76 -8.24 11.94
C LYS A 132 8.94 -7.45 12.96
N LYS A 133 9.58 -6.78 13.91
CA LYS A 133 8.94 -5.94 14.94
C LYS A 133 8.75 -4.52 14.42
N ASP A 134 9.82 -3.92 13.92
CA ASP A 134 9.88 -2.55 13.44
C ASP A 134 10.52 -2.48 12.04
N PRO A 135 9.71 -2.35 10.98
CA PRO A 135 10.19 -2.38 9.60
C PRO A 135 10.78 -1.04 9.16
N SER A 136 11.73 -0.51 9.94
CA SER A 136 12.45 0.72 9.62
C SER A 136 13.61 0.45 8.65
N PRO A 137 14.01 1.43 7.82
CA PRO A 137 15.18 1.29 6.96
C PRO A 137 16.48 0.98 7.72
N SER A 138 16.62 1.45 8.96
CA SER A 138 17.83 1.20 9.77
C SER A 138 17.97 -0.25 10.24
N LYS A 139 16.89 -1.02 10.23
CA LYS A 139 16.81 -2.41 10.69
C LYS A 139 16.64 -3.40 9.54
N CYS A 140 16.73 -2.94 8.29
CA CYS A 140 16.44 -3.75 7.12
C CYS A 140 17.53 -4.79 6.80
N LEU A 141 17.15 -5.79 6.03
CA LEU A 141 18.10 -6.75 5.45
C LEU A 141 18.90 -6.10 4.33
N HIS A 142 20.19 -6.42 4.27
CA HIS A 142 21.06 -6.06 3.16
C HIS A 142 20.72 -6.83 1.90
N SER A 143 20.79 -6.14 0.76
CA SER A 143 20.61 -6.70 -0.59
C SER A 143 21.91 -6.73 -1.42
N VAL A 144 23.01 -6.25 -0.83
CA VAL A 144 24.34 -6.17 -1.43
C VAL A 144 25.35 -6.85 -0.52
N PHE A 145 26.08 -7.82 -1.07
CA PHE A 145 27.04 -8.66 -0.36
C PHE A 145 28.38 -8.72 -1.06
N ASP A 146 29.40 -9.11 -0.32
CA ASP A 146 30.68 -9.51 -0.87
C ASP A 146 30.54 -10.82 -1.66
N VAL A 147 31.00 -10.80 -2.92
CA VAL A 147 30.88 -11.90 -3.88
C VAL A 147 31.59 -13.16 -3.37
N ASP A 148 32.68 -13.03 -2.61
CA ASP A 148 33.50 -14.18 -2.22
C ASP A 148 33.26 -14.65 -0.79
N THR A 149 32.93 -13.73 0.12
CA THR A 149 32.73 -14.03 1.55
C THR A 149 31.24 -14.07 1.94
N GLY A 150 30.38 -13.38 1.19
CA GLY A 150 28.98 -13.16 1.57
C GLY A 150 28.80 -12.16 2.71
N ASP A 151 29.83 -11.40 3.07
CA ASP A 151 29.78 -10.36 4.09
C ASP A 151 28.99 -9.15 3.61
N GLU A 152 28.45 -8.38 4.55
CA GLU A 152 27.88 -7.06 4.25
C GLU A 152 28.99 -6.08 3.89
N ILE A 153 28.88 -5.43 2.75
CA ILE A 153 29.90 -4.46 2.29
C ILE A 153 29.64 -3.06 2.86
N HIS A 154 28.38 -2.70 3.01
CA HIS A 154 27.96 -1.33 3.31
C HIS A 154 27.20 -1.28 4.62
N SER A 155 27.42 -0.25 5.43
CA SER A 155 26.55 0.04 6.57
C SER A 155 25.27 0.75 6.10
N TYR A 156 24.19 0.71 6.90
CA TYR A 156 22.98 1.49 6.58
C TYR A 156 23.26 3.00 6.46
N ARG A 157 24.18 3.55 7.28
CA ARG A 157 24.52 4.98 7.25
C ARG A 157 25.15 5.40 5.91
N ASP A 158 25.89 4.49 5.30
CA ASP A 158 26.62 4.73 4.04
C ASP A 158 25.77 4.36 2.82
N TYR A 159 24.90 3.36 2.98
CA TYR A 159 24.11 2.81 1.89
C TYR A 159 22.66 2.57 2.28
N HIS A 160 21.76 3.38 1.73
CA HIS A 160 20.32 3.23 1.91
C HIS A 160 19.80 2.14 0.96
N HIS A 161 19.36 1.00 1.52
CA HIS A 161 19.26 -0.26 0.76
C HIS A 161 18.07 -1.16 1.09
N LEU A 162 17.12 -0.69 1.91
CA LEU A 162 15.87 -1.42 2.13
C LEU A 162 15.20 -1.70 0.77
N GLN A 163 15.10 -2.99 0.42
CA GLN A 163 14.54 -3.48 -0.84
C GLN A 163 13.68 -4.72 -0.57
N ILE A 164 12.38 -4.49 -0.42
CA ILE A 164 11.43 -5.58 -0.19
C ILE A 164 11.27 -6.44 -1.46
N ASP A 165 11.41 -5.82 -2.63
CA ASP A 165 11.33 -6.49 -3.92
C ASP A 165 12.41 -7.58 -4.08
N ALA A 166 13.63 -7.36 -3.58
CA ALA A 166 14.73 -8.33 -3.69
C ALA A 166 14.50 -9.59 -2.83
N VAL A 167 14.04 -9.41 -1.58
CA VAL A 167 13.68 -10.53 -0.69
C VAL A 167 12.49 -11.30 -1.27
N SER A 168 11.50 -10.58 -1.79
CA SER A 168 10.31 -11.18 -2.42
C SER A 168 10.67 -11.98 -3.67
N LEU A 169 11.56 -11.46 -4.53
CA LEU A 169 12.03 -12.17 -5.72
C LEU A 169 12.80 -13.44 -5.36
N PHE A 170 13.61 -13.42 -4.28
CA PHE A 170 14.28 -14.62 -3.77
C PHE A 170 13.27 -15.69 -3.34
N LEU A 171 12.25 -15.32 -2.57
CA LEU A 171 11.19 -16.25 -2.14
C LEU A 171 10.40 -16.81 -3.32
N LEU A 172 10.12 -15.99 -4.34
CA LEU A 172 9.44 -16.43 -5.55
C LEU A 172 10.29 -17.47 -6.31
N TYR A 173 11.54 -17.15 -6.65
CA TYR A 173 12.41 -18.10 -7.36
C TYR A 173 12.73 -19.35 -6.53
N LEU A 174 12.78 -19.25 -5.20
CA LEU A 174 12.92 -20.40 -4.32
C LEU A 174 11.79 -21.41 -4.55
N VAL A 175 10.54 -20.93 -4.62
CA VAL A 175 9.37 -21.77 -4.91
C VAL A 175 9.41 -22.33 -6.32
N GLU A 176 9.66 -21.51 -7.34
CA GLU A 176 9.68 -21.96 -8.73
C GLU A 176 10.77 -23.04 -8.96
N MET A 177 11.97 -22.81 -8.44
CA MET A 177 13.09 -23.75 -8.60
C MET A 177 12.87 -25.06 -7.83
N ILE A 178 12.36 -25.02 -6.59
CA ILE A 178 12.05 -26.24 -5.84
C ILE A 178 10.89 -27.00 -6.50
N SER A 179 9.89 -26.30 -7.04
CA SER A 179 8.77 -26.90 -7.77
C SER A 179 9.23 -27.62 -9.04
N SER A 180 10.30 -27.14 -9.67
CA SER A 180 10.94 -27.84 -10.79
C SER A 180 11.75 -29.09 -10.37
N GLY A 181 11.91 -29.36 -9.07
CA GLY A 181 12.64 -30.52 -8.53
C GLY A 181 14.03 -30.21 -7.97
N LEU A 182 14.47 -28.94 -7.92
CA LEU A 182 15.76 -28.59 -7.32
C LEU A 182 15.70 -28.66 -5.78
N GLN A 183 16.75 -29.21 -5.17
CA GLN A 183 16.88 -29.25 -3.71
C GLN A 183 17.75 -28.09 -3.22
N ILE A 184 17.09 -27.05 -2.69
CA ILE A 184 17.76 -25.82 -2.22
C ILE A 184 17.83 -25.75 -0.68
N ILE A 185 16.77 -26.17 0.02
CA ILE A 185 16.66 -26.14 1.49
C ILE A 185 16.96 -27.53 2.06
N TYR A 186 17.81 -27.63 3.08
CA TYR A 186 18.35 -28.90 3.59
C TYR A 186 18.00 -29.23 5.03
N ASN A 187 17.64 -28.25 5.87
CA ASN A 187 17.36 -28.51 7.28
C ASN A 187 16.25 -27.61 7.84
N THR A 188 15.79 -27.93 9.05
CA THR A 188 14.70 -27.23 9.73
C THR A 188 15.06 -25.82 10.19
N ASP A 189 16.35 -25.54 10.41
CA ASP A 189 16.81 -24.20 10.77
C ASP A 189 16.64 -23.25 9.57
N GLU A 190 16.98 -23.70 8.36
CA GLU A 190 16.74 -22.99 7.10
C GLU A 190 15.23 -22.79 6.84
N VAL A 191 14.38 -23.80 7.09
CA VAL A 191 12.91 -23.66 6.98
C VAL A 191 12.39 -22.57 7.93
N SER A 192 12.83 -22.60 9.19
CA SER A 192 12.42 -21.60 10.19
C SER A 192 12.86 -20.21 9.77
N PHE A 193 14.07 -20.08 9.21
CA PHE A 193 14.57 -18.81 8.68
C PHE A 193 13.70 -18.28 7.53
N ILE A 194 13.36 -19.10 6.54
CA ILE A 194 12.48 -18.71 5.42
C ILE A 194 11.09 -18.27 5.93
N GLN A 195 10.51 -18.99 6.89
CA GLN A 195 9.24 -18.59 7.49
C GLN A 195 9.33 -17.21 8.18
N ASN A 196 10.47 -16.88 8.78
CA ASN A 196 10.70 -15.56 9.37
C ASN A 196 10.91 -14.47 8.31
N LEU A 197 11.52 -14.77 7.16
CA LEU A 197 11.56 -13.85 6.02
C LEU A 197 10.16 -13.53 5.49
N VAL A 198 9.26 -14.52 5.45
CA VAL A 198 7.86 -14.31 5.07
C VAL A 198 7.19 -13.30 5.99
N PHE A 199 7.42 -13.36 7.31
CA PHE A 199 6.86 -12.37 8.25
C PHE A 199 7.35 -10.93 8.01
N CYS A 200 8.53 -10.75 7.40
CA CYS A 200 9.03 -9.45 6.98
C CYS A 200 8.28 -8.93 5.74
N VAL A 201 8.06 -9.81 4.75
CA VAL A 201 7.44 -9.47 3.46
C VAL A 201 5.92 -9.31 3.55
N GLU A 202 5.24 -10.00 4.47
CA GLU A 202 3.78 -9.91 4.70
C GLU A 202 3.26 -8.47 4.83
N ARG A 203 4.08 -7.56 5.37
CA ARG A 203 3.69 -6.16 5.63
C ARG A 203 4.09 -5.19 4.53
N ALA A 204 4.54 -5.65 3.36
CA ALA A 204 5.01 -4.81 2.25
C ALA A 204 4.01 -3.69 1.88
N TYR A 205 2.70 -3.94 1.95
CA TYR A 205 1.62 -2.97 1.72
C TYR A 205 1.68 -1.69 2.56
N ARG A 206 2.50 -1.69 3.62
CA ARG A 206 2.69 -0.53 4.51
C ARG A 206 4.16 -0.27 4.85
N VAL A 207 5.10 -0.80 4.09
CA VAL A 207 6.55 -0.62 4.31
C VAL A 207 7.14 0.12 3.13
N PRO A 208 7.32 1.45 3.23
CA PRO A 208 8.06 2.22 2.24
C PRO A 208 9.51 1.73 2.12
N ASP A 209 10.01 1.62 0.88
CA ASP A 209 11.38 1.17 0.61
C ASP A 209 12.09 2.10 -0.42
N TYR A 210 13.29 1.71 -0.87
CA TYR A 210 14.05 2.46 -1.87
C TYR A 210 13.73 2.06 -3.32
N GLY A 211 12.77 1.15 -3.50
CA GLY A 211 12.39 0.56 -4.77
C GLY A 211 13.52 -0.22 -5.47
N MET A 212 13.20 -0.73 -6.66
CA MET A 212 14.10 -1.53 -7.49
C MET A 212 15.41 -0.79 -7.84
N TRP A 213 15.35 0.55 -7.90
CA TRP A 213 16.44 1.42 -8.32
C TRP A 213 17.31 1.98 -7.18
N GLU A 214 16.99 1.68 -5.91
CA GLU A 214 17.74 2.11 -4.71
C GLU A 214 17.82 3.63 -4.53
N ARG A 215 16.75 4.32 -4.95
CA ARG A 215 16.61 5.78 -4.92
C ARG A 215 15.48 6.27 -4.02
N GLY A 216 14.48 5.42 -3.76
CA GLY A 216 13.28 5.79 -3.02
C GLY A 216 12.45 6.78 -3.83
N SER A 217 12.36 8.03 -3.39
CA SER A 217 11.68 9.06 -4.18
C SER A 217 12.41 9.43 -5.48
N LYS A 218 11.67 9.99 -6.43
CA LYS A 218 12.16 10.46 -7.74
C LYS A 218 13.27 11.51 -7.60
N TYR A 219 13.20 12.32 -6.53
CA TYR A 219 14.20 13.34 -6.21
C TYR A 219 15.51 12.74 -5.68
N ASN A 220 15.52 11.44 -5.34
CA ASN A 220 16.69 10.75 -4.82
C ASN A 220 17.40 11.58 -3.73
N ASN A 221 16.69 11.78 -2.63
CA ASN A 221 17.11 12.60 -1.48
C ASN A 221 17.17 11.78 -0.17
N GLY A 222 17.16 10.45 -0.28
CA GLY A 222 17.20 9.53 0.86
C GLY A 222 15.83 9.16 1.45
N SER A 223 14.73 9.72 0.94
CA SER A 223 13.37 9.34 1.38
C SER A 223 12.87 8.07 0.70
N THR A 224 12.24 7.19 1.47
CA THR A 224 11.54 5.98 1.02
C THR A 224 10.10 6.28 0.61
N GLU A 225 9.56 5.53 -0.36
CA GLU A 225 8.15 5.60 -0.75
C GLU A 225 7.54 4.20 -0.85
N LEU A 226 6.21 4.10 -0.86
CA LEU A 226 5.54 2.83 -1.11
C LEU A 226 5.55 2.55 -2.62
N HIS A 227 6.33 1.55 -3.02
CA HIS A 227 6.56 1.19 -4.42
C HIS A 227 5.62 0.05 -4.86
N SER A 228 4.84 0.28 -5.92
CA SER A 228 3.97 -0.73 -6.54
C SER A 228 4.76 -1.97 -6.97
N SER A 229 5.97 -1.78 -7.50
CA SER A 229 6.85 -2.89 -7.88
C SER A 229 7.23 -3.79 -6.69
N SER A 230 7.60 -3.21 -5.56
CA SER A 230 7.90 -3.94 -4.33
C SER A 230 6.68 -4.65 -3.74
N VAL A 231 5.53 -3.96 -3.66
CA VAL A 231 4.28 -4.56 -3.15
C VAL A 231 3.80 -5.69 -4.06
N GLY A 232 3.94 -5.55 -5.38
CA GLY A 232 3.52 -6.56 -6.34
C GLY A 232 4.40 -7.82 -6.31
N LEU A 233 5.72 -7.66 -6.21
CA LEU A 233 6.64 -8.79 -5.99
C LEU A 233 6.39 -9.47 -4.64
N ALA A 234 6.12 -8.72 -3.58
CA ALA A 234 5.74 -9.27 -2.27
C ALA A 234 4.44 -10.08 -2.35
N LYS A 235 3.39 -9.53 -2.97
CA LYS A 235 2.13 -10.24 -3.23
C LYS A 235 2.38 -11.55 -3.97
N ALA A 236 3.19 -11.49 -5.03
CA ALA A 236 3.54 -12.64 -5.86
C ALA A 236 4.24 -13.75 -5.07
N ALA A 237 5.25 -13.38 -4.27
CA ALA A 237 5.99 -14.31 -3.44
C ALA A 237 5.13 -14.95 -2.35
N LEU A 238 4.29 -14.16 -1.67
CA LEU A 238 3.38 -14.63 -0.63
C LEU A 238 2.33 -15.60 -1.20
N GLU A 239 1.83 -15.33 -2.40
CA GLU A 239 0.91 -16.23 -3.10
C GLU A 239 1.59 -17.56 -3.47
N ALA A 240 2.82 -17.52 -3.98
CA ALA A 240 3.56 -18.70 -4.40
C ALA A 240 3.99 -19.59 -3.22
N ILE A 241 4.48 -18.99 -2.13
CA ILE A 241 5.05 -19.73 -1.00
C ILE A 241 3.99 -20.22 0.01
N ASN A 242 2.77 -19.69 -0.03
CA ASN A 242 1.73 -20.07 0.91
C ASN A 242 1.37 -21.56 0.77
N GLY A 243 1.64 -22.31 1.83
CA GLY A 243 1.45 -23.73 1.85
C GLY A 243 2.39 -24.53 0.96
N PHE A 244 3.51 -23.92 0.58
CA PHE A 244 4.57 -24.61 -0.13
C PHE A 244 5.46 -25.40 0.83
N ASN A 245 5.85 -26.61 0.42
CA ASN A 245 6.79 -27.44 1.19
C ASN A 245 8.22 -27.20 0.70
N LEU A 246 9.08 -26.66 1.57
CA LEU A 246 10.45 -26.29 1.19
C LEU A 246 11.38 -27.47 0.91
N PHE A 247 11.02 -28.68 1.32
CA PHE A 247 11.72 -29.91 0.91
C PHE A 247 11.12 -30.55 -0.35
N GLY A 248 10.22 -29.85 -1.05
CA GLY A 248 9.51 -30.35 -2.22
C GLY A 248 8.67 -31.58 -1.89
N ASN A 249 8.70 -32.57 -2.79
CA ASN A 249 7.96 -33.84 -2.64
C ASN A 249 8.39 -34.69 -1.43
N GLN A 250 9.55 -34.42 -0.84
CA GLN A 250 10.12 -35.21 0.25
C GLN A 250 9.82 -34.63 1.64
N GLY A 251 9.08 -33.52 1.71
CA GLY A 251 8.85 -32.81 2.97
C GLY A 251 7.73 -33.35 3.85
N CYS A 252 7.66 -32.84 5.08
CA CYS A 252 6.67 -33.18 6.09
C CYS A 252 5.86 -31.94 6.50
N SER A 253 4.89 -32.05 7.42
CA SER A 253 4.00 -30.93 7.78
C SER A 253 4.72 -29.74 8.44
N TRP A 254 5.87 -29.95 9.09
CA TRP A 254 6.67 -28.86 9.69
C TRP A 254 7.58 -28.13 8.71
N SER A 255 7.81 -28.66 7.49
CA SER A 255 8.61 -27.98 6.44
C SER A 255 7.76 -27.10 5.52
N VAL A 256 6.51 -26.86 5.91
CA VAL A 256 5.54 -26.12 5.13
C VAL A 256 5.43 -24.69 5.61
N ILE A 257 5.47 -23.75 4.67
CA ILE A 257 5.39 -22.32 4.97
C ILE A 257 3.94 -21.86 5.09
N PHE A 258 3.66 -21.04 6.09
CA PHE A 258 2.36 -20.42 6.36
C PHE A 258 2.43 -18.93 6.05
N VAL A 259 1.41 -18.42 5.38
CA VAL A 259 1.26 -16.99 5.09
C VAL A 259 -0.06 -16.50 5.69
N ASP A 260 -0.02 -15.32 6.30
CA ASP A 260 -1.24 -14.60 6.66
C ASP A 260 -2.00 -14.15 5.40
N LEU A 261 -3.11 -14.82 5.12
CA LEU A 261 -3.94 -14.56 3.95
C LEU A 261 -4.61 -13.18 4.01
N ASP A 262 -4.88 -12.65 5.20
CA ASP A 262 -5.41 -11.29 5.36
C ASP A 262 -4.33 -10.27 4.98
N ALA A 263 -3.07 -10.49 5.37
CA ALA A 263 -1.95 -9.66 4.96
C ALA A 263 -1.68 -9.72 3.45
N HIS A 264 -1.70 -10.91 2.84
CA HIS A 264 -1.60 -11.07 1.39
C HIS A 264 -2.71 -10.31 0.65
N ASN A 265 -3.96 -10.36 1.13
CA ASN A 265 -5.06 -9.60 0.51
C ASN A 265 -4.90 -8.08 0.65
N ARG A 266 -4.32 -7.58 1.75
CA ARG A 266 -3.96 -6.15 1.87
C ARG A 266 -2.90 -5.73 0.86
N ASN A 267 -1.89 -6.57 0.60
CA ASN A 267 -0.90 -6.33 -0.46
C ASN A 267 -1.57 -6.26 -1.83
N ARG A 268 -2.49 -7.18 -2.12
CA ARG A 268 -3.29 -7.17 -3.35
C ARG A 268 -4.11 -5.90 -3.52
N GLN A 269 -4.91 -5.52 -2.52
CA GLN A 269 -5.75 -4.32 -2.58
C GLN A 269 -4.90 -3.05 -2.73
N THR A 270 -3.76 -3.00 -2.03
CA THR A 270 -2.81 -1.89 -2.12
C THR A 270 -2.21 -1.78 -3.52
N LEU A 271 -1.75 -2.90 -4.10
CA LEU A 271 -1.24 -2.92 -5.47
C LEU A 271 -2.29 -2.41 -6.47
N CYS A 272 -3.52 -2.92 -6.40
CA CYS A 272 -4.60 -2.49 -7.28
C CYS A 272 -4.93 -1.00 -7.14
N SER A 273 -4.80 -0.45 -5.93
CA SER A 273 -5.05 0.97 -5.66
C SER A 273 -3.90 1.88 -6.13
N LEU A 274 -2.66 1.38 -6.11
CA LEU A 274 -1.49 2.15 -6.54
C LEU A 274 -1.35 2.18 -8.07
N LEU A 275 -1.60 1.07 -8.75
CA LEU A 275 -1.48 0.99 -10.21
C LEU A 275 -2.49 1.93 -10.91
N PRO A 276 -2.14 2.49 -12.08
CA PRO A 276 -0.94 2.25 -12.90
C PRO A 276 0.27 3.14 -12.50
N ARG A 277 0.29 3.69 -11.28
CA ARG A 277 1.40 4.51 -10.77
C ARG A 277 2.40 3.64 -10.00
N GLU A 278 3.67 4.04 -10.00
CA GLU A 278 4.71 3.32 -9.25
C GLU A 278 4.78 3.76 -7.78
N SER A 279 4.78 5.06 -7.52
CA SER A 279 4.81 5.61 -6.15
C SER A 279 4.33 7.05 -6.14
N ARG A 280 4.37 7.73 -4.98
CA ARG A 280 3.90 9.11 -4.85
C ARG A 280 4.60 10.07 -5.82
N SER A 281 5.91 9.96 -5.94
CA SER A 281 6.73 10.82 -6.82
C SER A 281 6.93 10.25 -8.22
N HIS A 282 6.81 8.92 -8.40
CA HIS A 282 6.94 8.25 -9.69
C HIS A 282 5.57 8.01 -10.33
N ASN A 283 5.21 8.86 -11.30
CA ASN A 283 3.95 8.70 -12.04
C ASN A 283 3.86 7.36 -12.79
N THR A 284 4.98 6.86 -13.32
CA THR A 284 5.13 5.54 -13.95
C THR A 284 6.61 5.12 -13.88
N ASP A 285 6.88 3.82 -13.98
CA ASP A 285 8.23 3.25 -13.90
C ASP A 285 8.31 1.93 -14.68
N ALA A 286 9.46 1.65 -15.29
CA ALA A 286 9.73 0.39 -15.99
C ALA A 286 9.86 -0.81 -15.04
N ALA A 287 10.11 -0.60 -13.75
CA ALA A 287 10.08 -1.64 -12.70
C ALA A 287 8.70 -2.30 -12.55
N LEU A 288 7.64 -1.68 -13.07
CA LEU A 288 6.31 -2.28 -13.16
C LEU A 288 6.25 -3.44 -14.15
N LEU A 289 7.11 -3.51 -15.17
CA LEU A 289 7.12 -4.61 -16.15
C LEU A 289 7.36 -5.99 -15.52
N PRO A 290 8.44 -6.22 -14.74
CA PRO A 290 8.62 -7.50 -14.03
C PRO A 290 7.58 -7.76 -12.93
N THR A 291 6.77 -6.75 -12.59
CA THR A 291 5.70 -6.84 -11.60
C THR A 291 4.40 -7.36 -12.23
N ILE A 292 4.02 -6.79 -13.38
CA ILE A 292 2.78 -7.16 -14.09
C ILE A 292 2.98 -8.37 -15.02
N SER A 293 4.22 -8.63 -15.44
CA SER A 293 4.62 -9.75 -16.30
C SER A 293 5.67 -10.63 -15.60
N TYR A 294 6.45 -11.42 -16.36
CA TYR A 294 7.47 -12.30 -15.82
C TYR A 294 8.52 -11.53 -14.99
N PRO A 295 8.88 -12.00 -13.78
CA PRO A 295 8.45 -13.27 -13.16
C PRO A 295 7.22 -13.15 -12.25
N ALA A 296 6.76 -11.93 -11.95
CA ALA A 296 5.86 -11.72 -10.82
C ALA A 296 4.37 -11.86 -11.15
N PHE A 297 3.87 -11.62 -12.37
CA PHE A 297 2.44 -11.77 -12.71
C PHE A 297 1.46 -11.33 -11.59
N ALA A 298 1.72 -10.17 -10.98
CA ALA A 298 1.11 -9.80 -9.71
C ALA A 298 -0.33 -9.29 -9.86
N VAL A 299 -0.73 -8.92 -11.08
CA VAL A 299 -2.02 -8.31 -11.40
C VAL A 299 -2.93 -9.35 -12.03
N ASP A 300 -4.10 -9.59 -11.44
CA ASP A 300 -5.07 -10.56 -11.97
C ASP A 300 -6.11 -9.93 -12.92
N ASP A 301 -6.25 -8.60 -12.89
CA ASP A 301 -7.21 -7.86 -13.72
C ASP A 301 -6.55 -7.43 -15.03
N ASP A 302 -7.01 -8.00 -16.14
CA ASP A 302 -6.49 -7.70 -17.48
C ASP A 302 -6.69 -6.24 -17.89
N ALA A 303 -7.73 -5.56 -17.40
CA ALA A 303 -7.94 -4.14 -17.70
C ALA A 303 -6.89 -3.27 -17.00
N LEU A 304 -6.64 -3.53 -15.72
CA LEU A 304 -5.60 -2.84 -14.95
C LEU A 304 -4.20 -3.16 -15.48
N TYR A 305 -3.95 -4.41 -15.88
CA TYR A 305 -2.73 -4.82 -16.58
C TYR A 305 -2.52 -3.98 -17.84
N SER A 306 -3.53 -3.94 -18.72
CA SER A 306 -3.45 -3.26 -20.02
C SER A 306 -3.26 -1.76 -19.86
N GLN A 307 -3.97 -1.15 -18.92
CA GLN A 307 -3.82 0.26 -18.57
C GLN A 307 -2.40 0.57 -18.07
N THR A 308 -1.83 -0.31 -17.24
CA THR A 308 -0.48 -0.15 -16.71
C THR A 308 0.57 -0.28 -17.82
N LEU A 309 0.46 -1.32 -18.65
CA LEU A 309 1.38 -1.55 -19.76
C LEU A 309 1.33 -0.40 -20.78
N ASP A 310 0.15 0.06 -21.19
CA ASP A 310 -0.01 1.22 -22.08
C ASP A 310 0.69 2.46 -21.51
N LYS A 311 0.50 2.74 -20.22
CA LYS A 311 1.12 3.89 -19.57
C LYS A 311 2.65 3.80 -19.58
N ILE A 312 3.22 2.61 -19.35
CA ILE A 312 4.66 2.36 -19.43
C ILE A 312 5.15 2.61 -20.86
N VAL A 313 4.54 1.95 -21.85
CA VAL A 313 4.93 2.05 -23.27
C VAL A 313 4.85 3.49 -23.75
N ARG A 314 3.72 4.16 -23.55
CA ARG A 314 3.48 5.54 -24.03
C ARG A 314 4.42 6.58 -23.41
N LYS A 315 4.87 6.37 -22.17
CA LYS A 315 5.69 7.37 -21.44
C LYS A 315 7.18 7.06 -21.43
N LEU A 316 7.56 5.78 -21.46
CA LEU A 316 8.95 5.36 -21.22
C LEU A 316 9.63 4.72 -22.44
N ARG A 317 8.89 4.25 -23.44
CA ARG A 317 9.48 3.67 -24.66
C ARG A 317 10.29 4.73 -25.41
N GLY A 318 11.55 4.42 -25.67
CA GLY A 318 12.45 5.16 -26.53
C GLY A 318 12.88 4.34 -27.75
N LYS A 319 13.91 4.81 -28.46
CA LYS A 319 14.41 4.19 -29.69
C LYS A 319 15.36 3.02 -29.41
N TYR A 320 16.08 3.06 -28.30
CA TYR A 320 17.11 2.10 -27.89
C TYR A 320 16.70 1.27 -26.67
N GLY A 321 15.48 1.43 -26.17
CA GLY A 321 14.98 0.75 -24.98
C GLY A 321 13.94 1.58 -24.26
N PHE A 322 13.68 1.27 -22.98
CA PHE A 322 12.81 2.07 -22.14
C PHE A 322 13.61 2.90 -21.14
N LYS A 323 13.17 4.12 -20.85
CA LYS A 323 13.62 4.90 -19.70
C LYS A 323 13.18 4.18 -18.42
N ARG A 324 13.95 4.28 -17.33
CA ARG A 324 13.50 3.72 -16.03
C ARG A 324 12.28 4.46 -15.51
N PHE A 325 12.38 5.78 -15.43
CA PHE A 325 11.28 6.71 -15.17
C PHE A 325 11.61 8.09 -15.76
N LEU A 326 10.63 8.99 -15.80
CA LEU A 326 10.81 10.35 -16.37
C LEU A 326 11.70 11.22 -15.48
N ARG A 327 12.59 12.02 -16.10
CA ARG A 327 13.62 12.85 -15.43
C ARG A 327 14.59 12.06 -14.56
N ASP A 328 14.87 10.82 -14.94
CA ASP A 328 15.90 10.00 -14.30
C ASP A 328 17.30 10.43 -14.75
N GLY A 329 18.07 11.00 -13.82
CA GLY A 329 19.45 11.41 -14.05
C GLY A 329 20.47 10.29 -14.15
N TYR A 330 20.12 9.04 -13.79
CA TYR A 330 21.11 7.97 -13.70
C TYR A 330 21.91 7.78 -14.98
N ARG A 331 23.23 7.97 -14.83
CA ARG A 331 24.26 7.85 -15.87
C ARG A 331 24.07 8.79 -17.07
N THR A 332 23.23 9.81 -16.95
CA THR A 332 23.17 10.91 -17.91
C THR A 332 24.48 11.73 -17.85
N ALA A 333 24.78 12.49 -18.90
CA ALA A 333 25.98 13.32 -18.93
C ALA A 333 25.96 14.45 -17.87
N ASN A 334 24.77 14.91 -17.48
CA ASN A 334 24.56 15.98 -16.51
C ASN A 334 24.57 15.50 -15.04
N GLU A 335 24.53 14.18 -14.79
CA GLU A 335 24.54 13.66 -13.41
C GLU A 335 25.94 13.77 -12.79
N ASP A 336 25.99 14.36 -11.60
CA ASP A 336 27.19 14.42 -10.78
C ASP A 336 27.58 13.02 -10.26
N LYS A 337 28.65 12.46 -10.84
CA LYS A 337 29.13 11.11 -10.53
C LYS A 337 29.71 10.97 -9.12
N ASN A 338 30.04 12.07 -8.45
CA ASN A 338 30.70 12.06 -7.15
C ASN A 338 29.70 12.18 -5.99
N ARG A 339 28.40 12.31 -6.28
CA ARG A 339 27.37 12.54 -5.29
C ARG A 339 26.21 11.58 -5.48
N ARG A 340 25.72 11.02 -4.36
CA ARG A 340 24.60 10.08 -4.39
C ARG A 340 23.25 10.77 -4.62
N TYR A 341 22.97 11.85 -3.91
CA TYR A 341 21.64 12.50 -3.89
C TYR A 341 21.57 13.71 -4.78
N TYR A 342 20.42 13.98 -5.39
CA TYR A 342 20.24 15.16 -6.23
C TYR A 342 20.10 16.45 -5.42
N LYS A 343 20.44 17.58 -6.03
CA LYS A 343 20.19 18.93 -5.52
C LYS A 343 18.78 19.35 -5.93
N PRO A 344 18.17 20.30 -5.21
CA PRO A 344 16.97 20.98 -5.70
C PRO A 344 17.17 21.47 -7.15
N ALA A 345 16.14 21.39 -7.98
CA ALA A 345 16.09 21.71 -9.41
C ALA A 345 16.94 20.88 -10.37
N GLU A 346 17.79 19.98 -9.87
CA GLU A 346 18.70 19.20 -10.72
C GLU A 346 17.96 18.27 -11.69
N MET A 347 16.78 17.76 -11.31
CA MET A 347 16.00 16.84 -12.16
C MET A 347 15.60 17.43 -13.50
N LYS A 348 15.42 18.76 -13.59
CA LYS A 348 15.09 19.42 -14.86
C LYS A 348 16.23 19.28 -15.87
N LEU A 349 17.47 19.19 -15.40
CA LEU A 349 18.64 19.01 -16.26
C LEU A 349 18.65 17.63 -16.94
N PHE A 350 17.85 16.68 -16.47
CA PHE A 350 17.74 15.33 -17.02
C PHE A 350 16.55 15.16 -17.96
N ASP A 351 15.65 16.16 -18.03
CA ASP A 351 14.47 16.10 -18.88
C ASP A 351 14.88 15.97 -20.36
N GLY A 352 14.30 14.98 -21.04
CA GLY A 352 14.59 14.67 -22.44
C GLY A 352 15.88 13.88 -22.72
N ILE A 353 16.85 13.84 -21.78
CA ILE A 353 18.16 13.18 -21.97
C ILE A 353 18.31 11.86 -21.20
N GLU A 354 17.24 11.34 -20.61
CA GLU A 354 17.28 10.14 -19.78
C GLU A 354 17.83 8.94 -20.56
N CYS A 355 18.55 8.06 -19.85
CA CYS A 355 19.11 6.86 -20.45
C CYS A 355 18.01 5.85 -20.82
N GLU A 356 18.19 5.17 -21.94
CA GLU A 356 17.28 4.13 -22.44
C GLU A 356 17.90 2.74 -22.23
N PHE A 357 17.14 1.79 -21.70
CA PHE A 357 17.62 0.47 -21.29
C PHE A 357 17.07 -0.62 -22.22
N PRO A 358 17.92 -1.26 -23.05
CA PRO A 358 17.50 -2.32 -23.99
C PRO A 358 16.85 -3.53 -23.31
N MET A 359 17.20 -3.79 -22.04
CA MET A 359 16.66 -4.90 -21.26
C MET A 359 15.13 -4.91 -21.21
N PHE A 360 14.46 -3.77 -21.32
CA PHE A 360 13.01 -3.74 -21.31
C PHE A 360 12.37 -4.16 -22.64
N PHE A 361 13.08 -4.08 -23.77
CA PHE A 361 12.64 -4.78 -24.99
C PHE A 361 12.61 -6.29 -24.77
N ILE A 362 13.60 -6.83 -24.04
CA ILE A 362 13.65 -8.25 -23.68
C ILE A 362 12.47 -8.64 -22.79
N TYR A 363 12.11 -7.82 -21.79
CA TYR A 363 10.90 -8.05 -21.00
C TYR A 363 9.63 -8.07 -21.87
N MET A 364 9.53 -7.18 -22.86
CA MET A 364 8.39 -7.18 -23.80
C MET A 364 8.36 -8.40 -24.71
N MET A 365 9.51 -8.95 -25.09
CA MET A 365 9.59 -10.23 -25.81
C MET A 365 9.06 -11.37 -24.94
N ILE A 366 9.52 -11.46 -23.69
CA ILE A 366 9.06 -12.50 -22.74
C ILE A 366 7.55 -12.37 -22.52
N ASP A 367 7.07 -11.15 -22.26
CA ASP A 367 5.64 -10.87 -22.12
C ASP A 367 4.83 -11.34 -23.33
N GLY A 368 5.33 -11.08 -24.54
CA GLY A 368 4.73 -11.51 -25.79
C GLY A 368 4.65 -13.03 -25.89
N VAL A 369 5.68 -13.76 -25.45
CA VAL A 369 5.66 -15.24 -25.42
C VAL A 369 4.60 -15.75 -24.43
N PHE A 370 4.60 -15.24 -23.19
CA PHE A 370 3.63 -15.64 -22.16
C PHE A 370 2.18 -15.36 -22.57
N ARG A 371 1.92 -14.28 -23.30
CA ARG A 371 0.59 -13.92 -23.83
C ARG A 371 0.25 -14.54 -25.19
N GLY A 372 1.15 -15.32 -25.78
CA GLY A 372 0.96 -15.89 -27.13
C GLY A 372 0.93 -14.85 -28.27
N ASN A 373 1.42 -13.64 -28.04
CA ASN A 373 1.44 -12.55 -29.01
C ASN A 373 2.73 -12.55 -29.83
N LYS A 374 2.76 -13.36 -30.90
CA LYS A 374 3.92 -13.46 -31.82
C LYS A 374 4.27 -12.14 -32.51
N ALA A 375 3.29 -11.24 -32.73
CA ALA A 375 3.53 -9.94 -33.35
C ALA A 375 4.36 -9.02 -32.44
N GLN A 376 4.04 -8.99 -31.14
CA GLN A 376 4.82 -8.26 -30.14
C GLN A 376 6.24 -8.80 -30.02
N VAL A 377 6.41 -10.13 -29.98
CA VAL A 377 7.73 -10.76 -29.94
C VAL A 377 8.59 -10.30 -31.11
N LYS A 378 8.03 -10.36 -32.33
CA LYS A 378 8.72 -9.93 -33.55
C LYS A 378 9.06 -8.44 -33.53
N GLU A 379 8.12 -7.56 -33.15
CA GLU A 379 8.35 -6.11 -33.06
C GLU A 379 9.56 -5.80 -32.16
N TYR A 380 9.60 -6.37 -30.96
CA TYR A 380 10.67 -6.07 -30.01
C TYR A 380 11.99 -6.77 -30.36
N GLN A 381 11.95 -7.91 -31.06
CA GLN A 381 13.14 -8.53 -31.63
C GLN A 381 13.77 -7.67 -32.72
N ASP A 382 12.96 -7.15 -33.66
CA ASP A 382 13.41 -6.27 -34.75
C ASP A 382 13.98 -4.94 -34.20
N LEU A 383 13.47 -4.46 -33.06
CA LEU A 383 14.00 -3.28 -32.36
C LEU A 383 15.28 -3.55 -31.58
N LEU A 384 15.45 -4.76 -31.03
CA LEU A 384 16.61 -5.13 -30.21
C LEU A 384 17.83 -5.49 -31.06
N GLU A 385 17.64 -6.21 -32.17
CA GLU A 385 18.72 -6.68 -33.03
C GLU A 385 19.75 -5.60 -33.46
N PRO A 386 19.36 -4.38 -33.90
CA PRO A 386 20.33 -3.36 -34.32
C PRO A 386 21.09 -2.70 -33.17
N ILE A 387 20.73 -2.96 -31.91
CA ILE A 387 21.29 -2.30 -30.72
C ILE A 387 22.00 -3.27 -29.76
N ILE A 388 22.25 -4.50 -30.18
CA ILE A 388 23.06 -5.47 -29.44
C ILE A 388 24.44 -5.63 -30.08
N PHE A 389 25.43 -6.02 -29.29
CA PHE A 389 26.79 -6.28 -29.77
C PHE A 389 27.09 -7.77 -29.87
N GLN A 390 28.20 -8.11 -30.52
CA GLN A 390 28.77 -9.46 -30.49
C GLN A 390 30.12 -9.43 -29.76
N SER A 391 30.40 -10.47 -28.98
CA SER A 391 31.72 -10.72 -28.40
C SER A 391 32.71 -11.26 -29.43
N PHE A 392 34.00 -11.31 -29.10
CA PHE A 392 35.02 -11.97 -29.91
C PHE A 392 34.72 -13.45 -30.17
N GLU A 393 34.03 -14.10 -29.24
CA GLU A 393 33.56 -15.50 -29.37
C GLU A 393 32.24 -15.63 -30.15
N GLY A 394 31.68 -14.52 -30.64
CA GLY A 394 30.46 -14.50 -31.45
C GLY A 394 29.15 -14.52 -30.66
N HIS A 395 29.20 -14.34 -29.33
CA HIS A 395 28.00 -14.33 -28.48
C HIS A 395 27.37 -12.94 -28.44
N ALA A 396 26.03 -12.88 -28.37
CA ALA A 396 25.32 -11.62 -28.21
C ALA A 396 25.63 -10.97 -26.85
N VAL A 397 25.84 -9.66 -26.84
CA VAL A 397 26.15 -8.86 -25.66
C VAL A 397 25.17 -7.69 -25.56
N ILE A 398 24.40 -7.65 -24.48
CA ILE A 398 23.40 -6.61 -24.22
C ILE A 398 24.02 -5.40 -23.51
N PRO A 399 23.92 -4.18 -24.09
CA PRO A 399 24.31 -2.94 -23.43
C PRO A 399 23.44 -2.67 -22.21
N LYS A 400 24.03 -2.16 -21.13
CA LYS A 400 23.24 -1.79 -19.94
C LYS A 400 22.27 -0.65 -20.23
N TYR A 401 22.73 0.39 -20.93
CA TYR A 401 21.91 1.53 -21.33
C TYR A 401 22.51 2.29 -22.52
N TYR A 402 21.70 3.14 -23.14
CA TYR A 402 22.07 4.11 -24.16
C TYR A 402 21.90 5.53 -23.61
N TYR A 403 22.91 6.38 -23.75
CA TYR A 403 22.94 7.73 -23.17
C TYR A 403 23.27 8.80 -24.22
N VAL A 404 22.91 10.05 -23.92
CA VAL A 404 23.29 11.23 -24.73
C VAL A 404 24.65 11.74 -24.24
N PRO A 405 25.69 11.78 -25.09
CA PRO A 405 26.99 12.33 -24.70
C PRO A 405 26.91 13.83 -24.41
N ALA A 406 27.83 14.33 -23.56
CA ALA A 406 27.83 15.71 -23.09
C ALA A 406 27.75 16.74 -24.22
N ASP A 407 28.50 16.54 -25.30
CA ASP A 407 28.56 17.44 -26.46
C ASP A 407 27.21 17.58 -27.20
N PHE A 408 26.27 16.65 -27.01
CA PHE A 408 24.98 16.62 -27.68
C PHE A 408 23.80 16.94 -26.74
N VAL A 409 24.04 17.15 -25.45
CA VAL A 409 22.98 17.37 -24.46
C VAL A 409 22.13 18.60 -24.79
N GLU A 410 22.76 19.73 -25.08
CA GLU A 410 22.05 20.99 -25.33
C GLU A 410 21.13 20.87 -26.56
N ALA A 411 21.62 20.25 -27.64
CA ALA A 411 20.84 20.02 -28.84
C ALA A 411 19.66 19.06 -28.60
N GLU A 412 19.86 18.00 -27.79
CA GLU A 412 18.79 17.08 -27.40
C GLU A 412 17.72 17.76 -26.53
N GLN A 413 18.12 18.62 -25.59
CA GLN A 413 17.19 19.36 -24.73
C GLN A 413 16.37 20.40 -25.51
N ASN A 414 16.97 21.06 -26.51
CA ASN A 414 16.26 22.01 -27.36
C ASN A 414 15.25 21.31 -28.29
N LYS A 415 15.56 20.09 -28.75
CA LYS A 415 14.66 19.28 -29.58
C LYS A 415 14.78 17.81 -29.19
N HIS A 416 13.86 17.36 -28.34
CA HIS A 416 13.84 15.98 -27.82
C HIS A 416 13.83 14.94 -28.96
N GLY A 417 14.68 13.92 -28.84
CA GLY A 417 14.82 12.85 -29.83
C GLY A 417 15.62 13.24 -31.08
N SER A 418 16.30 14.38 -31.09
CA SER A 418 17.09 14.83 -32.24
C SER A 418 18.47 14.17 -32.33
N GLN A 419 19.04 13.76 -31.19
CA GLN A 419 20.41 13.25 -31.10
C GLN A 419 20.49 11.73 -31.03
N LYS A 420 21.57 11.18 -31.59
CA LYS A 420 21.89 9.76 -31.47
C LYS A 420 22.39 9.46 -30.05
N ARG A 421 21.91 8.36 -29.46
CA ARG A 421 22.40 7.86 -28.17
C ARG A 421 23.50 6.82 -28.38
N PHE A 422 24.43 6.76 -27.43
CA PHE A 422 25.59 5.89 -27.47
C PHE A 422 25.49 4.80 -26.41
N PRO A 423 25.96 3.58 -26.70
CA PRO A 423 25.93 2.46 -25.78
C PRO A 423 26.88 2.67 -24.61
N SER A 424 26.45 2.26 -23.41
CA SER A 424 27.29 2.26 -22.21
C SER A 424 28.54 1.40 -22.36
N ASN A 425 29.56 1.69 -21.54
CA ASN A 425 30.76 0.85 -21.45
C ASN A 425 30.49 -0.49 -20.75
N THR A 426 29.43 -0.57 -19.94
CA THR A 426 28.89 -1.82 -19.38
C THR A 426 27.94 -2.45 -20.39
N GLY A 427 28.05 -3.76 -20.60
CA GLY A 427 27.43 -4.46 -21.72
C GLY A 427 28.21 -4.32 -23.03
N ARG A 428 29.54 -4.42 -22.93
CA ARG A 428 30.47 -4.65 -24.05
C ARG A 428 31.30 -5.89 -23.75
N ASP A 429 32.02 -6.39 -24.75
CA ASP A 429 32.85 -7.58 -24.56
C ASP A 429 33.85 -7.43 -23.39
N GLY A 430 33.94 -8.46 -22.55
CA GLY A 430 34.67 -8.46 -21.28
C GLY A 430 34.12 -7.54 -20.18
N LYS A 431 33.01 -6.81 -20.43
CA LYS A 431 32.38 -5.85 -19.49
C LYS A 431 30.87 -6.06 -19.38
N LEU A 432 30.42 -7.31 -19.30
CA LEU A 432 29.01 -7.71 -19.40
C LEU A 432 28.11 -7.13 -18.31
N PHE A 433 26.87 -6.83 -18.68
CA PHE A 433 25.76 -6.54 -17.78
C PHE A 433 24.99 -7.84 -17.52
N LEU A 434 25.28 -8.50 -16.39
CA LEU A 434 24.82 -9.87 -16.15
C LEU A 434 23.29 -10.02 -16.08
N TRP A 435 22.58 -9.09 -15.43
CA TRP A 435 21.11 -9.13 -15.41
C TRP A 435 20.51 -9.05 -16.82
N GLY A 436 20.97 -8.10 -17.66
CA GLY A 436 20.52 -8.00 -19.05
C GLY A 436 20.86 -9.24 -19.88
N GLN A 437 22.07 -9.80 -19.71
CA GLN A 437 22.46 -11.04 -20.40
C GLN A 437 21.59 -12.23 -19.99
N ALA A 438 21.35 -12.39 -18.69
CA ALA A 438 20.54 -13.48 -18.17
C ALA A 438 19.12 -13.44 -18.76
N MET A 439 18.50 -12.25 -18.76
CA MET A 439 17.17 -12.07 -19.34
C MET A 439 17.15 -12.32 -20.85
N TYR A 440 18.21 -11.91 -21.58
CA TYR A 440 18.32 -12.17 -23.02
C TYR A 440 18.35 -13.66 -23.33
N ASN A 441 19.19 -14.42 -22.60
CA ASN A 441 19.29 -15.85 -22.78
C ASN A 441 17.95 -16.55 -22.48
N ILE A 442 17.27 -16.18 -21.39
CA ILE A 442 15.92 -16.70 -21.07
C ILE A 442 14.93 -16.38 -22.20
N ALA A 443 14.89 -15.14 -22.68
CA ALA A 443 13.99 -14.74 -23.76
C ALA A 443 14.27 -15.51 -25.05
N LYS A 444 15.54 -15.75 -25.39
CA LYS A 444 15.91 -16.53 -26.57
C LYS A 444 15.56 -18.00 -26.46
N LEU A 445 15.75 -18.62 -25.28
CA LEU A 445 15.30 -20.00 -25.05
C LEU A 445 13.77 -20.14 -25.20
N LEU A 446 13.00 -19.13 -24.77
CA LEU A 446 11.54 -19.07 -24.94
C LEU A 446 11.11 -18.85 -26.39
N VAL A 447 11.72 -17.88 -27.07
CA VAL A 447 11.39 -17.52 -28.47
C VAL A 447 11.73 -18.66 -29.43
N ASP A 448 12.84 -19.36 -29.18
CA ASP A 448 13.26 -20.52 -29.98
C ASP A 448 12.52 -21.81 -29.56
N GLU A 449 11.52 -21.71 -28.68
CA GLU A 449 10.65 -22.80 -28.19
C GLU A 449 11.41 -23.97 -27.52
N LEU A 450 12.65 -23.74 -27.08
CA LEU A 450 13.49 -24.72 -26.36
C LEU A 450 12.95 -24.98 -24.96
N ILE A 451 12.37 -23.94 -24.35
CA ILE A 451 11.57 -24.01 -23.13
C ILE A 451 10.22 -23.34 -23.38
N SER A 452 9.21 -23.73 -22.62
CA SER A 452 7.88 -23.14 -22.61
C SER A 452 7.68 -22.26 -21.36
N PRO A 453 6.69 -21.36 -21.37
CA PRO A 453 6.29 -20.60 -20.19
C PRO A 453 6.11 -21.44 -18.91
N LYS A 454 5.62 -22.68 -19.04
CA LYS A 454 5.35 -23.57 -17.91
C LYS A 454 6.61 -24.11 -17.22
N ASP A 455 7.75 -24.09 -17.91
CA ASP A 455 9.00 -24.61 -17.37
C ASP A 455 9.63 -23.64 -16.38
N ILE A 456 9.50 -22.34 -16.63
CA ILE A 456 10.07 -21.26 -15.81
C ILE A 456 9.05 -20.58 -14.88
N ASP A 457 7.79 -21.03 -14.94
CA ASP A 457 6.69 -20.75 -14.02
C ASP A 457 5.91 -22.06 -13.74
N PRO A 458 6.56 -23.06 -13.09
CA PRO A 458 5.94 -24.33 -12.74
C PRO A 458 4.75 -24.21 -11.78
N VAL A 459 4.62 -23.10 -11.04
CA VAL A 459 3.42 -22.83 -10.21
C VAL A 459 2.31 -22.08 -10.94
N HIS A 460 2.46 -21.86 -12.25
CA HIS A 460 1.44 -21.40 -13.20
C HIS A 460 0.80 -20.04 -12.87
N ARG A 461 1.62 -19.10 -12.40
CA ARG A 461 1.16 -17.77 -11.99
C ARG A 461 0.70 -16.91 -13.16
N HIS A 462 1.26 -17.09 -14.34
CA HIS A 462 0.83 -16.39 -15.57
C HIS A 462 -0.54 -16.83 -16.07
N VAL A 463 -0.98 -18.04 -15.72
CA VAL A 463 -2.26 -18.58 -16.17
C VAL A 463 -3.37 -17.86 -15.40
N PRO A 464 -4.45 -17.40 -16.05
CA PRO A 464 -5.58 -16.84 -15.33
C PRO A 464 -6.11 -17.80 -14.28
N ARG A 465 -6.44 -17.30 -13.08
CA ARG A 465 -6.83 -18.14 -11.94
C ARG A 465 -8.00 -19.10 -12.20
N GLN A 466 -8.86 -18.79 -13.16
CA GLN A 466 -9.98 -19.66 -13.55
C GLN A 466 -9.51 -20.97 -14.20
N ASP A 467 -8.33 -20.93 -14.82
CA ASP A 467 -7.70 -22.04 -15.52
C ASP A 467 -6.50 -22.62 -14.73
N GLN A 468 -6.12 -21.98 -13.62
CA GLN A 468 -5.11 -22.48 -12.70
C GLN A 468 -5.62 -23.75 -12.01
N ARG A 469 -4.81 -24.81 -12.05
CA ARG A 469 -4.96 -25.97 -11.16
C ARG A 469 -4.15 -25.67 -9.90
N ASN A 470 -4.71 -25.86 -8.71
CA ASN A 470 -3.99 -25.66 -7.45
C ASN A 470 -2.70 -26.50 -7.43
N VAL A 471 -1.54 -25.85 -7.57
CA VAL A 471 -0.22 -26.44 -7.32
C VAL A 471 0.10 -26.29 -5.83
N SER A 472 -0.83 -26.69 -4.96
CA SER A 472 -0.57 -26.73 -3.52
C SER A 472 0.01 -28.09 -3.15
N MET A 473 1.28 -28.13 -2.76
CA MET A 473 1.94 -29.35 -2.28
C MET A 473 1.45 -29.77 -0.87
N ARG A 474 0.57 -28.99 -0.23
CA ARG A 474 -0.07 -29.34 1.06
C ARG A 474 -1.14 -30.41 0.92
N TYR A 475 -1.85 -30.46 -0.21
CA TYR A 475 -3.02 -31.31 -0.38
C TYR A 475 -2.99 -31.92 -1.78
N SER A 476 -3.00 -33.24 -1.86
CA SER A 476 -3.39 -33.93 -3.09
C SER A 476 -4.83 -33.51 -3.39
N ASN A 477 -5.08 -32.51 -4.26
CA ASN A 477 -6.34 -32.41 -4.98
C ASN A 477 -6.31 -31.43 -6.16
N GLN A 478 -6.51 -32.04 -7.32
CA GLN A 478 -6.84 -31.46 -8.60
C GLN A 478 -8.33 -31.11 -8.60
N GLY A 479 -8.68 -29.83 -8.73
CA GLY A 479 -10.07 -29.42 -8.93
C GLY A 479 -10.17 -27.95 -9.32
N PRO A 480 -11.14 -27.56 -10.18
CA PRO A 480 -11.39 -26.16 -10.52
C PRO A 480 -11.87 -25.38 -9.29
N ILE A 481 -11.47 -24.12 -9.17
CA ILE A 481 -11.93 -23.21 -8.11
C ILE A 481 -13.41 -22.88 -8.36
N GLU A 482 -14.32 -23.29 -7.47
CA GLU A 482 -15.73 -22.92 -7.55
C GLU A 482 -15.93 -21.41 -7.26
N ASN A 483 -16.49 -20.67 -8.22
CA ASN A 483 -16.73 -19.23 -8.09
C ASN A 483 -17.92 -18.86 -7.16
N ASP A 484 -18.79 -19.81 -6.81
CA ASP A 484 -19.97 -19.56 -5.97
C ASP A 484 -19.68 -19.91 -4.50
N VAL A 485 -18.93 -19.04 -3.80
CA VAL A 485 -18.58 -19.23 -2.39
C VAL A 485 -19.82 -19.07 -1.51
N VAL A 486 -20.31 -20.18 -0.97
CA VAL A 486 -21.28 -20.20 0.14
C VAL A 486 -20.53 -20.17 1.47
N ILE A 487 -20.89 -19.25 2.37
CA ILE A 487 -20.27 -19.15 3.70
C ILE A 487 -21.07 -19.97 4.69
N HIS A 488 -20.43 -20.91 5.39
CA HIS A 488 -21.03 -21.65 6.50
C HIS A 488 -21.09 -20.73 7.72
N VAL A 489 -22.25 -20.62 8.36
CA VAL A 489 -22.47 -19.74 9.51
C VAL A 489 -22.95 -20.55 10.70
N ALA A 490 -22.22 -20.49 11.80
CA ALA A 490 -22.61 -21.09 13.08
C ALA A 490 -23.04 -19.99 14.06
N LEU A 491 -24.24 -20.10 14.63
CA LEU A 491 -24.76 -19.14 15.60
C LEU A 491 -24.56 -19.66 17.03
N VAL A 492 -23.76 -18.94 17.83
CA VAL A 492 -23.44 -19.31 19.21
C VAL A 492 -23.99 -18.24 20.17
N ALA A 493 -24.82 -18.65 21.11
CA ALA A 493 -25.31 -17.79 22.19
C ALA A 493 -24.38 -17.90 23.40
N GLU A 494 -24.02 -16.77 24.02
CA GLU A 494 -23.11 -16.78 25.17
C GLU A 494 -23.69 -17.45 26.43
N SER A 495 -25.02 -17.62 26.51
CA SER A 495 -25.71 -18.27 27.63
C SER A 495 -26.91 -19.12 27.17
N GLN A 496 -27.22 -20.21 27.90
CA GLN A 496 -28.45 -20.98 27.71
C GLN A 496 -29.72 -20.12 27.77
N ARG A 497 -29.69 -19.11 28.64
CA ARG A 497 -30.80 -18.18 28.82
C ARG A 497 -31.10 -17.40 27.54
N LEU A 498 -30.06 -16.91 26.88
CA LEU A 498 -30.16 -16.20 25.62
C LEU A 498 -30.59 -17.14 24.47
N GLN A 499 -30.07 -18.37 24.45
CA GLN A 499 -30.50 -19.39 23.50
C GLN A 499 -32.01 -19.63 23.57
N VAL A 500 -32.56 -19.82 24.77
CA VAL A 500 -34.00 -20.03 24.97
C VAL A 500 -34.81 -18.83 24.47
N PHE A 501 -34.33 -17.61 24.75
CA PHE A 501 -34.96 -16.38 24.29
C PHE A 501 -34.99 -16.30 22.74
N LEU A 502 -33.85 -16.51 22.07
CA LEU A 502 -33.77 -16.49 20.60
C LEU A 502 -34.62 -17.57 19.94
N ASN A 503 -34.75 -18.74 20.58
CA ASN A 503 -35.59 -19.83 20.10
C ASN A 503 -37.08 -19.44 20.02
N THR A 504 -37.55 -18.51 20.88
CA THR A 504 -38.93 -17.98 20.80
C THR A 504 -39.21 -17.21 19.49
N TYR A 505 -38.15 -16.75 18.80
CA TYR A 505 -38.20 -16.09 17.50
C TYR A 505 -37.86 -17.04 16.35
N GLY A 506 -37.74 -18.35 16.61
CA GLY A 506 -37.41 -19.36 15.60
C GLY A 506 -35.96 -19.32 15.11
N ILE A 507 -35.06 -18.71 15.89
CA ILE A 507 -33.61 -18.65 15.65
C ILE A 507 -32.94 -19.75 16.48
N GLN A 508 -32.38 -20.74 15.80
CA GLN A 508 -31.66 -21.83 16.44
C GLN A 508 -30.20 -21.41 16.66
N THR A 509 -29.71 -21.58 17.90
CA THR A 509 -28.33 -21.28 18.31
C THR A 509 -27.80 -22.43 19.16
N GLN A 510 -26.49 -22.52 19.36
CA GLN A 510 -25.85 -23.45 20.30
C GLN A 510 -25.16 -22.68 21.42
N THR A 511 -25.03 -23.28 22.61
CA THR A 511 -24.15 -22.73 23.67
C THR A 511 -22.74 -23.31 23.56
N PRO A 512 -21.70 -22.68 24.14
CA PRO A 512 -20.34 -23.22 24.14
C PRO A 512 -20.27 -24.67 24.66
N GLN A 513 -21.02 -25.01 25.71
CA GLN A 513 -21.06 -26.38 26.25
C GLN A 513 -21.66 -27.40 25.27
N GLN A 514 -22.67 -27.01 24.47
CA GLN A 514 -23.30 -27.90 23.49
C GLN A 514 -22.44 -28.15 22.24
N VAL A 515 -21.37 -27.40 22.06
CA VAL A 515 -20.46 -27.49 20.91
C VAL A 515 -19.32 -28.49 21.16
N GLU A 516 -19.10 -28.89 22.42
CA GLU A 516 -18.09 -29.89 22.79
C GLU A 516 -18.23 -31.20 21.96
N PRO A 517 -17.13 -31.82 21.52
CA PRO A 517 -15.73 -31.57 21.91
C PRO A 517 -15.01 -30.47 21.11
N ILE A 518 -15.72 -29.71 20.26
CA ILE A 518 -15.12 -28.61 19.49
C ILE A 518 -14.92 -27.42 20.43
N GLN A 519 -13.73 -26.84 20.45
CA GLN A 519 -13.45 -25.67 21.28
C GLN A 519 -13.64 -24.38 20.47
N ILE A 520 -14.32 -23.42 21.08
CA ILE A 520 -14.43 -22.06 20.54
C ILE A 520 -13.36 -21.21 21.23
N TRP A 521 -12.45 -20.63 20.46
CA TRP A 521 -11.39 -19.78 20.98
C TRP A 521 -11.63 -18.31 20.61
N PRO A 522 -11.29 -17.37 21.52
CA PRO A 522 -11.01 -16.00 21.13
C PRO A 522 -9.86 -15.95 20.11
N GLN A 523 -9.91 -14.97 19.21
CA GLN A 523 -8.88 -14.79 18.20
C GLN A 523 -7.47 -14.57 18.80
N LYS A 524 -7.36 -13.94 19.98
CA LYS A 524 -6.09 -13.78 20.71
C LYS A 524 -5.41 -15.10 21.09
N GLU A 525 -6.16 -16.15 21.38
CA GLU A 525 -5.57 -17.47 21.70
C GLU A 525 -4.98 -18.13 20.46
N LEU A 526 -5.58 -17.91 19.29
CA LEU A 526 -4.98 -18.33 18.02
C LEU A 526 -3.70 -17.56 17.72
N VAL A 527 -3.62 -16.27 18.07
CA VAL A 527 -2.37 -15.48 17.94
C VAL A 527 -1.24 -16.11 18.77
N LYS A 528 -1.50 -16.43 20.05
CA LYS A 528 -0.54 -17.13 20.93
C LYS A 528 -0.08 -18.46 20.34
N ALA A 529 -0.98 -19.23 19.73
CA ALA A 529 -0.60 -20.47 19.07
C ALA A 529 0.37 -20.21 17.90
N TYR A 530 0.12 -19.19 17.08
CA TYR A 530 1.01 -18.84 15.98
C TYR A 530 2.33 -18.20 16.40
N GLU A 531 2.49 -17.67 17.62
CA GLU A 531 3.79 -17.16 18.11
C GLU A 531 4.88 -18.24 18.07
N PHE A 532 4.49 -19.49 18.29
CA PHE A 532 5.38 -20.65 18.22
C PHE A 532 5.81 -21.03 16.79
N LEU A 533 5.19 -20.46 15.76
CA LEU A 533 5.54 -20.73 14.38
C LEU A 533 6.94 -20.20 14.07
N ALA A 534 7.84 -21.13 13.71
CA ALA A 534 9.23 -20.86 13.33
C ALA A 534 10.07 -20.15 14.40
N ILE A 535 9.84 -20.49 15.68
CA ILE A 535 10.82 -20.21 16.73
C ILE A 535 12.11 -20.97 16.41
N ASN A 536 13.25 -20.27 16.44
CA ASN A 536 14.56 -20.89 16.29
C ASN A 536 15.56 -20.30 17.29
N LYS A 537 15.82 -21.06 18.36
CA LYS A 537 16.75 -20.64 19.43
C LYS A 537 18.20 -20.54 18.94
N LYS A 538 18.62 -21.31 17.93
CA LYS A 538 20.00 -21.27 17.39
C LYS A 538 20.27 -19.99 16.60
N LEU A 539 19.27 -19.50 15.88
CA LEU A 539 19.34 -18.27 15.08
C LEU A 539 18.84 -17.02 15.83
N GLY A 540 18.38 -17.16 17.08
CA GLY A 540 17.82 -16.06 17.87
C GLY A 540 16.45 -15.56 17.39
N LEU A 541 15.71 -16.37 16.64
CA LEU A 541 14.41 -15.99 16.05
C LEU A 541 13.26 -16.35 16.99
N SER A 542 12.43 -15.37 17.35
CA SER A 542 11.33 -15.55 18.30
C SER A 542 10.02 -16.06 17.68
N GLY A 543 10.01 -16.40 16.39
CA GLY A 543 8.80 -16.82 15.67
C GLY A 543 7.93 -15.65 15.17
N ARG A 544 6.62 -15.90 15.02
CA ARG A 544 5.66 -14.92 14.48
C ARG A 544 5.44 -13.79 15.50
N PRO A 545 5.52 -12.51 15.10
CA PRO A 545 5.20 -11.41 16.00
C PRO A 545 3.72 -11.42 16.42
N ASP A 546 3.42 -10.83 17.58
CA ASP A 546 2.06 -10.61 18.08
C ASP A 546 1.26 -9.72 17.10
N ARG A 547 0.55 -10.38 16.19
CA ARG A 547 -0.21 -9.76 15.09
C ARG A 547 -1.59 -10.39 15.07
N PRO A 548 -2.66 -9.59 15.02
CA PRO A 548 -4.02 -10.12 14.97
C PRO A 548 -4.22 -10.98 13.73
N VAL A 549 -4.87 -12.13 13.90
CA VAL A 549 -5.38 -12.95 12.79
C VAL A 549 -6.65 -12.31 12.25
N GLY A 550 -6.72 -12.05 10.94
CA GLY A 550 -7.87 -11.40 10.33
C GLY A 550 -9.05 -12.32 10.08
N CYS A 551 -10.07 -11.79 9.40
CA CYS A 551 -11.35 -12.48 9.17
C CYS A 551 -11.16 -13.79 8.38
N ILE A 552 -10.24 -13.83 7.41
CA ILE A 552 -10.01 -15.06 6.63
C ILE A 552 -9.39 -16.13 7.52
N GLY A 553 -8.39 -15.75 8.32
CA GLY A 553 -7.78 -16.66 9.28
C GLY A 553 -8.77 -17.19 10.33
N THR A 554 -9.67 -16.36 10.87
CA THR A 554 -10.66 -16.82 11.86
C THR A 554 -11.76 -17.71 11.28
N CYS A 555 -11.97 -17.69 9.96
CA CYS A 555 -13.02 -18.49 9.29
C CYS A 555 -12.57 -19.90 8.89
N LYS A 556 -11.49 -20.39 9.49
CA LYS A 556 -10.94 -21.74 9.30
C LYS A 556 -11.24 -22.60 10.52
N ILE A 557 -11.28 -23.91 10.31
CA ILE A 557 -11.19 -24.88 11.40
C ILE A 557 -9.72 -25.21 11.63
N TYR A 558 -9.30 -25.25 12.89
CA TYR A 558 -7.94 -25.59 13.27
C TYR A 558 -7.87 -26.95 13.95
N ARG A 559 -6.86 -27.74 13.60
CA ARG A 559 -6.46 -28.94 14.33
C ARG A 559 -5.20 -28.63 15.13
N ILE A 560 -5.34 -28.58 16.45
CA ILE A 560 -4.29 -28.15 17.38
C ILE A 560 -4.16 -29.22 18.46
N LEU A 561 -3.01 -29.90 18.53
CA LEU A 561 -2.72 -30.93 19.56
C LEU A 561 -3.88 -31.94 19.74
N GLY A 562 -4.43 -32.43 18.63
CA GLY A 562 -5.56 -33.39 18.62
C GLY A 562 -6.96 -32.78 18.85
N LYS A 563 -7.05 -31.51 19.26
CA LYS A 563 -8.32 -30.79 19.46
C LYS A 563 -8.81 -30.13 18.17
N THR A 564 -10.13 -30.00 18.03
CA THR A 564 -10.77 -29.22 16.96
C THR A 564 -11.09 -27.84 17.51
N VAL A 565 -10.56 -26.81 16.89
CA VAL A 565 -10.68 -25.43 17.35
C VAL A 565 -11.32 -24.58 16.26
N VAL A 566 -12.26 -23.72 16.64
CA VAL A 566 -12.83 -22.68 15.78
C VAL A 566 -12.75 -21.34 16.49
N CYS A 567 -12.60 -20.26 15.73
CA CYS A 567 -12.47 -18.91 16.30
C CYS A 567 -13.65 -18.04 15.86
N TYR A 568 -14.10 -17.14 16.74
CA TYR A 568 -14.94 -16.03 16.30
C TYR A 568 -14.06 -14.87 15.77
N PRO A 569 -14.51 -14.15 14.74
CA PRO A 569 -13.79 -12.98 14.22
C PRO A 569 -13.65 -11.87 15.27
N ILE A 570 -12.60 -11.05 15.12
CA ILE A 570 -12.26 -9.93 16.02
C ILE A 570 -13.41 -8.92 16.22
N VAL A 571 -14.35 -8.83 15.27
CA VAL A 571 -15.54 -7.97 15.38
C VAL A 571 -16.40 -8.28 16.62
N PHE A 572 -16.33 -9.51 17.15
CA PHE A 572 -17.06 -9.94 18.35
C PHE A 572 -16.22 -9.86 19.64
N ASP A 573 -14.96 -9.42 19.54
CA ASP A 573 -14.10 -9.21 20.70
C ASP A 573 -14.43 -7.85 21.35
N LEU A 574 -14.56 -7.85 22.67
CA LEU A 574 -14.88 -6.67 23.49
C LEU A 574 -13.68 -6.19 24.31
N SER A 575 -12.53 -6.86 24.20
CA SER A 575 -11.42 -6.66 25.13
C SER A 575 -10.65 -5.34 24.93
N ASP A 576 -10.66 -4.73 23.74
CA ASP A 576 -9.78 -3.59 23.43
C ASP A 576 -10.50 -2.26 23.11
N PHE A 577 -11.61 -2.27 22.34
CA PHE A 577 -12.29 -1.03 21.92
C PHE A 577 -13.81 -1.20 21.81
N TYR A 578 -14.60 -0.13 22.01
CA TYR A 578 -16.05 -0.22 22.26
C TYR A 578 -16.93 -0.20 21.00
N LEU A 579 -16.35 -0.05 19.80
CA LEU A 579 -17.12 0.11 18.56
C LEU A 579 -18.11 -1.02 18.31
N SER A 580 -17.74 -2.26 18.65
CA SER A 580 -18.59 -3.46 18.52
C SER A 580 -19.80 -3.48 19.46
N GLN A 581 -19.86 -2.56 20.43
CA GLN A 581 -21.04 -2.39 21.31
C GLN A 581 -22.17 -1.61 20.63
N ASP A 582 -21.87 -0.85 19.57
CA ASP A 582 -22.91 -0.31 18.69
C ASP A 582 -23.42 -1.42 17.77
N VAL A 583 -24.65 -1.84 18.02
CA VAL A 583 -25.32 -2.93 17.30
C VAL A 583 -25.43 -2.68 15.80
N MET A 584 -25.67 -1.44 15.37
CA MET A 584 -25.80 -1.14 13.94
C MET A 584 -24.43 -1.24 13.24
N LEU A 585 -23.37 -0.74 13.90
CA LEU A 585 -22.02 -0.85 13.38
C LEU A 585 -21.57 -2.32 13.34
N LEU A 586 -21.91 -3.12 14.35
CA LEU A 586 -21.64 -4.55 14.37
C LEU A 586 -22.33 -5.29 13.20
N ILE A 587 -23.59 -4.96 12.88
CA ILE A 587 -24.30 -5.55 11.73
C ILE A 587 -23.59 -5.19 10.41
N ASP A 588 -23.19 -3.93 10.26
CA ASP A 588 -22.42 -3.46 9.11
C ASP A 588 -21.09 -4.24 9.00
N ASP A 589 -20.33 -4.35 10.10
CA ASP A 589 -19.04 -5.03 10.13
C ASP A 589 -19.16 -6.54 9.83
N ILE A 590 -20.21 -7.21 10.32
CA ILE A 590 -20.52 -8.60 9.96
C ILE A 590 -20.79 -8.71 8.45
N THR A 591 -21.62 -7.82 7.91
CA THR A 591 -21.97 -7.82 6.48
C THR A 591 -20.72 -7.60 5.62
N ASN A 592 -19.88 -6.65 6.00
CA ASN A 592 -18.61 -6.35 5.34
C ASN A 592 -17.62 -7.52 5.42
N ALA A 593 -17.51 -8.17 6.59
CA ALA A 593 -16.66 -9.33 6.77
C ALA A 593 -17.09 -10.48 5.85
N LEU A 594 -18.40 -10.75 5.73
CA LEU A 594 -18.93 -11.77 4.82
C LEU A 594 -18.68 -11.43 3.35
N GLN A 595 -18.84 -10.16 2.95
CA GLN A 595 -18.51 -9.71 1.60
C GLN A 595 -17.02 -9.86 1.30
N PHE A 596 -16.16 -9.46 2.24
CA PHE A 596 -14.71 -9.62 2.15
C PHE A 596 -14.32 -11.09 1.99
N ILE A 597 -14.89 -11.99 2.79
CA ILE A 597 -14.66 -13.44 2.69
C ILE A 597 -15.12 -13.96 1.33
N LYS A 598 -16.32 -13.60 0.86
CA LYS A 598 -16.81 -14.01 -0.47
C LYS A 598 -15.85 -13.62 -1.59
N GLN A 599 -15.26 -12.42 -1.52
CA GLN A 599 -14.32 -11.92 -2.53
C GLN A 599 -12.96 -12.62 -2.43
N CYS A 600 -12.45 -12.82 -1.21
CA CYS A 600 -11.05 -13.20 -0.96
C CYS A 600 -10.83 -14.70 -0.71
N TRP A 601 -11.88 -15.46 -0.39
CA TRP A 601 -11.76 -16.89 -0.11
C TRP A 601 -11.57 -17.67 -1.41
N LYS A 602 -10.42 -18.32 -1.54
CA LYS A 602 -10.03 -19.13 -2.72
C LYS A 602 -9.53 -20.52 -2.36
N MET A 603 -9.65 -20.91 -1.09
CA MET A 603 -9.22 -22.23 -0.60
C MET A 603 -10.28 -23.29 -0.87
N GLN A 604 -9.85 -24.56 -0.97
CA GLN A 604 -10.74 -25.70 -1.16
C GLN A 604 -11.49 -26.02 0.14
N GLY A 605 -12.81 -25.88 0.13
CA GLY A 605 -13.66 -26.01 1.32
C GLY A 605 -14.33 -24.69 1.66
N ARG A 606 -15.46 -24.76 2.36
CA ARG A 606 -16.27 -23.59 2.68
C ARG A 606 -15.69 -22.83 3.88
N PRO A 607 -15.72 -21.49 3.90
CA PRO A 607 -15.38 -20.72 5.10
C PRO A 607 -16.43 -20.93 6.18
N LEU A 608 -16.01 -21.04 7.44
CA LEU A 608 -16.88 -21.15 8.61
C LEU A 608 -16.84 -19.85 9.42
N PHE A 609 -17.90 -19.06 9.36
CA PHE A 609 -18.05 -17.82 10.10
C PHE A 609 -18.85 -18.04 11.39
N LEU A 610 -18.21 -17.86 12.55
CA LEU A 610 -18.87 -18.02 13.85
C LEU A 610 -19.44 -16.67 14.33
N VAL A 611 -20.75 -16.60 14.52
CA VAL A 611 -21.45 -15.42 15.06
C VAL A 611 -21.66 -15.65 16.55
N LEU A 612 -20.96 -14.88 17.37
CA LEU A 612 -21.16 -14.88 18.83
C LEU A 612 -22.21 -13.82 19.20
N ILE A 613 -23.32 -14.28 19.77
CA ILE A 613 -24.44 -13.43 20.17
C ILE A 613 -24.39 -13.23 21.68
N ARG A 614 -24.32 -11.97 22.10
CA ARG A 614 -24.33 -11.57 23.51
C ARG A 614 -25.66 -10.96 23.91
N GLU A 615 -25.98 -11.04 25.20
CA GLU A 615 -27.22 -10.50 25.76
C GLU A 615 -27.28 -8.98 25.61
N ASP A 616 -26.15 -8.29 25.70
CA ASP A 616 -26.08 -6.82 25.53
C ASP A 616 -26.40 -6.37 24.10
N ASN A 617 -26.15 -7.22 23.09
CA ASN A 617 -26.54 -6.92 21.70
C ASN A 617 -28.06 -6.91 21.51
N ILE A 618 -28.80 -7.54 22.42
CA ILE A 618 -30.24 -7.80 22.31
C ILE A 618 -31.08 -6.88 23.23
N LYS A 619 -30.43 -6.04 24.04
CA LYS A 619 -31.11 -5.06 24.92
C LYS A 619 -31.40 -3.72 24.20
N GLY A 620 -32.63 -3.25 24.33
CA GLY A 620 -33.06 -1.89 23.91
C GLY A 620 -33.79 -1.80 22.56
N SER A 621 -33.95 -0.57 22.06
CA SER A 621 -34.73 -0.22 20.85
C SER A 621 -34.16 -0.77 19.53
N ARG A 622 -32.87 -1.16 19.51
CA ARG A 622 -32.15 -1.66 18.32
C ARG A 622 -32.17 -3.20 18.19
N PHE A 623 -33.04 -3.89 18.92
CA PHE A 623 -33.18 -5.36 18.84
C PHE A 623 -33.75 -5.85 17.49
N ASN A 624 -34.71 -5.12 16.91
CA ASN A 624 -35.33 -5.50 15.63
C ASN A 624 -34.29 -5.64 14.49
N PRO A 625 -33.36 -4.70 14.28
CA PRO A 625 -32.26 -4.88 13.32
C PRO A 625 -31.45 -6.18 13.49
N VAL A 626 -31.19 -6.60 14.72
CA VAL A 626 -30.48 -7.88 14.99
C VAL A 626 -31.33 -9.06 14.58
N LEU A 627 -32.62 -9.05 14.90
CA LEU A 627 -33.55 -10.09 14.46
C LEU A 627 -33.64 -10.15 12.94
N ASP A 628 -33.68 -9.02 12.25
CA ASP A 628 -33.71 -8.94 10.78
C ASP A 628 -32.45 -9.53 10.16
N MET A 629 -31.27 -9.26 10.75
CA MET A 629 -30.00 -9.88 10.36
C MET A 629 -30.03 -11.40 10.56
N LEU A 630 -30.45 -11.87 11.74
CA LEU A 630 -30.54 -13.31 12.06
C LEU A 630 -31.58 -14.04 11.19
N ALA A 631 -32.68 -13.38 10.86
CA ALA A 631 -33.66 -13.89 9.90
C ALA A 631 -33.08 -13.96 8.48
N SER A 632 -32.24 -13.00 8.07
CA SER A 632 -31.55 -13.01 6.77
C SER A 632 -30.55 -14.16 6.66
N PHE A 633 -29.82 -14.47 7.73
CA PHE A 633 -29.00 -15.67 7.81
C PHE A 633 -29.83 -16.95 7.54
N LYS A 634 -31.00 -17.09 8.16
CA LYS A 634 -31.89 -18.24 7.95
C LYS A 634 -32.47 -18.31 6.52
N LYS A 635 -32.68 -17.15 5.87
CA LYS A 635 -33.11 -17.07 4.45
C LYS A 635 -32.00 -17.48 3.47
N GLY A 636 -30.75 -17.57 3.93
CA GLY A 636 -29.60 -18.01 3.13
C GLY A 636 -28.91 -16.91 2.34
N ILE A 637 -29.30 -15.64 2.49
CA ILE A 637 -28.66 -14.49 1.82
C ILE A 637 -28.60 -13.29 2.75
N ILE A 638 -27.42 -12.68 2.89
CA ILE A 638 -27.19 -11.44 3.64
C ILE A 638 -26.26 -10.53 2.84
N GLY A 639 -26.66 -9.27 2.61
CA GLY A 639 -25.83 -8.30 1.88
C GLY A 639 -25.33 -8.77 0.49
N GLY A 640 -26.11 -9.61 -0.21
CA GLY A 640 -25.72 -10.22 -1.50
C GLY A 640 -24.75 -11.41 -1.39
N VAL A 641 -24.48 -11.91 -0.19
CA VAL A 641 -23.64 -13.07 0.10
C VAL A 641 -24.50 -14.27 0.43
N LYS A 642 -24.22 -15.42 -0.21
CA LYS A 642 -24.89 -16.69 0.07
C LYS A 642 -24.33 -17.29 1.35
N VAL A 643 -25.22 -17.64 2.27
CA VAL A 643 -24.87 -18.20 3.58
C VAL A 643 -25.65 -19.48 3.84
N HIS A 644 -25.02 -20.44 4.50
CA HIS A 644 -25.65 -21.66 4.96
C HIS A 644 -25.50 -21.76 6.47
N VAL A 645 -26.62 -21.71 7.18
CA VAL A 645 -26.66 -21.74 8.64
C VAL A 645 -27.03 -23.14 9.10
N ASP A 646 -26.21 -23.73 9.96
CA ASP A 646 -26.50 -25.02 10.60
C ASP A 646 -25.72 -25.15 11.92
N ARG A 647 -25.88 -26.27 12.61
CA ARG A 647 -25.09 -26.66 13.77
C ARG A 647 -23.64 -26.82 13.39
N LEU A 648 -22.76 -26.39 14.28
CA LEU A 648 -21.33 -26.41 14.07
C LEU A 648 -20.80 -27.82 13.77
N GLN A 649 -21.33 -28.87 14.41
CA GLN A 649 -20.95 -30.26 14.14
C GLN A 649 -21.25 -30.71 12.70
N THR A 650 -22.33 -30.20 12.10
CA THR A 650 -22.71 -30.48 10.71
C THR A 650 -21.80 -29.75 9.73
N LEU A 651 -21.45 -28.50 10.03
CA LEU A 651 -20.69 -27.63 9.13
C LEU A 651 -19.23 -28.04 8.95
N ILE A 652 -18.66 -28.83 9.87
CA ILE A 652 -17.24 -29.25 9.84
C ILE A 652 -16.89 -30.03 8.57
N SER A 653 -17.76 -30.92 8.09
CA SER A 653 -17.43 -31.83 6.99
C SER A 653 -17.20 -31.11 5.66
N GLY A 654 -17.77 -29.91 5.48
CA GLY A 654 -17.62 -29.10 4.28
C GLY A 654 -16.68 -27.90 4.43
N ALA A 655 -16.16 -27.65 5.64
CA ALA A 655 -15.36 -26.48 5.94
C ALA A 655 -13.85 -26.71 5.75
N PHE A 656 -13.09 -25.64 5.50
CA PHE A 656 -11.63 -25.72 5.38
C PHE A 656 -10.98 -26.02 6.74
N VAL A 657 -10.04 -26.95 6.75
CA VAL A 657 -9.30 -27.37 7.95
C VAL A 657 -7.80 -27.08 7.78
N GLU A 658 -7.24 -26.34 8.73
CA GLU A 658 -5.82 -26.02 8.85
C GLU A 658 -5.19 -26.85 9.97
N GLN A 659 -4.07 -27.51 9.71
CA GLN A 659 -3.34 -28.29 10.70
C GLN A 659 -2.14 -27.50 11.23
N LEU A 660 -2.09 -27.24 12.54
CA LEU A 660 -0.99 -26.52 13.20
C LEU A 660 0.02 -27.51 13.80
N ASP A 661 0.55 -28.40 12.96
CA ASP A 661 1.46 -29.47 13.40
C ASP A 661 2.80 -28.95 13.95
N PHE A 662 3.20 -27.71 13.62
CA PHE A 662 4.40 -27.09 14.16
C PHE A 662 4.39 -26.97 15.69
N LEU A 663 3.22 -26.98 16.33
CA LEU A 663 3.08 -26.96 17.79
C LEU A 663 3.54 -28.26 18.45
N ARG A 664 3.58 -29.38 17.73
CA ARG A 664 4.05 -30.66 18.28
C ARG A 664 5.55 -30.65 18.60
N VAL A 665 6.32 -29.76 17.98
CA VAL A 665 7.78 -29.70 18.14
C VAL A 665 8.18 -29.22 19.54
N ASN A 666 7.37 -28.34 20.16
CA ASN A 666 7.66 -27.74 21.46
C ASN A 666 6.50 -27.92 22.46
N GLU A 667 5.79 -29.05 22.42
CA GLU A 667 4.55 -29.27 23.20
C GLU A 667 4.72 -28.99 24.71
N ALA A 668 5.90 -29.27 25.28
CA ALA A 668 6.20 -29.04 26.69
C ALA A 668 6.30 -27.54 27.10
N GLU A 669 6.51 -26.62 26.15
CA GLU A 669 6.65 -25.17 26.40
C GLU A 669 5.35 -24.40 26.09
N ILE A 670 4.29 -25.07 25.64
CA ILE A 670 3.05 -24.43 25.21
C ILE A 670 2.13 -24.16 26.41
N PRO A 671 1.67 -22.91 26.63
CA PRO A 671 0.71 -22.60 27.68
C PRO A 671 -0.66 -23.21 27.40
N GLU A 672 -1.45 -23.42 28.44
CA GLU A 672 -2.83 -23.86 28.26
C GLU A 672 -3.68 -22.76 27.59
N PHE A 673 -4.21 -23.06 26.41
CA PHE A 673 -5.09 -22.16 25.67
C PHE A 673 -6.49 -22.12 26.30
N LYS A 674 -7.07 -20.91 26.37
CA LYS A 674 -8.36 -20.70 27.01
C LYS A 674 -9.51 -20.78 26.01
N SER A 675 -10.45 -21.69 26.23
CA SER A 675 -11.71 -21.72 25.49
C SER A 675 -12.67 -20.63 25.96
N PHE A 676 -13.54 -20.18 25.07
CA PHE A 676 -14.68 -19.35 25.43
C PHE A 676 -15.69 -20.18 26.23
N GLU A 677 -15.92 -19.78 27.47
CA GLU A 677 -16.82 -20.48 28.41
C GLU A 677 -18.25 -19.93 28.32
N GLU A 678 -19.22 -20.78 28.66
CA GLU A 678 -20.62 -20.37 28.75
C GLU A 678 -20.82 -19.43 29.95
N LEU A 679 -21.53 -18.33 29.73
CA LEU A 679 -21.82 -17.35 30.78
C LEU A 679 -22.86 -17.91 31.75
N GLU A 680 -22.42 -18.25 32.97
CA GLU A 680 -23.31 -18.65 34.05
C GLU A 680 -23.94 -17.43 34.74
N LEU A 681 -25.25 -17.28 34.61
CA LEU A 681 -26.03 -16.25 35.30
C LEU A 681 -26.88 -16.89 36.43
N PRO A 682 -27.22 -16.13 37.49
CA PRO A 682 -28.07 -16.65 38.57
C PRO A 682 -29.39 -17.20 38.04
N LYS A 683 -29.77 -18.42 38.47
CA LYS A 683 -30.91 -19.23 37.96
C LYS A 683 -32.29 -18.52 37.94
N HIS A 684 -32.43 -17.37 38.60
CA HIS A 684 -33.68 -16.59 38.69
C HIS A 684 -33.70 -15.31 37.84
N SER A 685 -32.62 -15.00 37.14
CA SER A 685 -32.50 -13.83 36.25
C SER A 685 -33.18 -14.11 34.91
N LYS A 686 -34.41 -13.63 34.67
CA LYS A 686 -35.06 -13.71 33.33
C LYS A 686 -34.41 -12.71 32.35
N VAL A 687 -34.23 -13.08 31.07
CA VAL A 687 -33.95 -12.07 30.02
C VAL A 687 -35.19 -11.19 29.99
N LYS A 688 -35.13 -10.04 30.64
CA LYS A 688 -36.25 -9.12 30.64
C LYS A 688 -36.37 -8.61 29.21
N ARG A 689 -37.52 -8.91 28.58
CA ARG A 689 -38.08 -8.10 27.50
C ARG A 689 -38.41 -6.75 28.12
N GLN A 690 -37.41 -5.95 28.45
CA GLN A 690 -37.66 -4.57 28.84
C GLN A 690 -38.23 -3.91 27.60
N THR A 691 -39.55 -3.74 27.59
CA THR A 691 -40.19 -2.64 26.87
C THR A 691 -39.37 -1.42 27.21
N SER A 692 -38.57 -0.97 26.24
CA SER A 692 -37.76 0.25 26.34
C SER A 692 -37.24 0.49 27.75
N THR A 693 -36.08 -0.08 28.14
CA THR A 693 -35.20 0.74 28.98
C THR A 693 -35.13 2.08 28.24
N PRO A 694 -35.55 3.21 28.84
CA PRO A 694 -35.40 4.49 28.19
C PRO A 694 -33.95 4.55 27.70
N ASN A 695 -33.68 5.16 26.54
CA ASN A 695 -32.35 5.72 26.34
C ASN A 695 -31.98 6.38 27.66
N ALA A 696 -30.78 6.09 28.21
CA ALA A 696 -30.34 6.59 29.51
C ALA A 696 -30.92 7.99 29.70
N SER A 697 -31.75 8.18 30.73
CA SER A 697 -32.51 9.43 30.89
C SER A 697 -31.58 10.61 30.66
N ASP A 698 -32.02 11.72 30.08
CA ASP A 698 -31.12 12.85 29.79
C ASP A 698 -30.27 13.27 31.02
N LEU A 699 -30.77 12.97 32.23
CA LEU A 699 -30.11 13.09 33.53
C LEU A 699 -28.87 12.18 33.75
N GLU A 700 -28.82 10.96 33.19
CA GLU A 700 -27.64 10.06 33.27
C GLU A 700 -26.55 10.42 32.25
N GLN A 701 -26.90 11.14 31.18
CA GLN A 701 -25.95 11.57 30.14
C GLN A 701 -25.25 12.88 30.50
N GLN A 702 -25.88 13.70 31.33
CA GLN A 702 -25.33 14.96 31.82
C GLN A 702 -24.59 14.71 33.15
N PRO A 703 -23.37 15.25 33.32
CA PRO A 703 -22.69 15.21 34.60
C PRO A 703 -23.46 16.05 35.62
N GLU A 704 -23.50 15.58 36.87
CA GLU A 704 -24.07 16.33 38.00
C GLU A 704 -23.10 17.41 38.53
N ILE A 705 -21.91 17.48 37.95
CA ILE A 705 -20.79 18.31 38.41
C ILE A 705 -20.26 19.18 37.29
N SER A 706 -19.71 20.34 37.64
CA SER A 706 -18.92 21.17 36.74
C SER A 706 -17.43 20.89 36.93
N VAL A 707 -16.71 20.56 35.85
CA VAL A 707 -15.26 20.33 35.91
C VAL A 707 -14.52 21.54 36.48
N GLU A 708 -14.93 22.75 36.10
CA GLU A 708 -14.31 24.02 36.52
C GLU A 708 -14.44 24.24 38.04
N GLU A 709 -15.59 23.91 38.62
CA GLU A 709 -15.83 24.01 40.06
C GLU A 709 -14.99 22.98 40.82
N TRP A 710 -15.01 21.72 40.37
CA TRP A 710 -14.39 20.60 41.07
C TRP A 710 -12.87 20.53 40.88
N GLN A 711 -12.32 21.18 39.86
CA GLN A 711 -10.89 21.30 39.63
C GLN A 711 -10.17 22.13 40.71
N SER A 712 -10.91 22.88 41.54
CA SER A 712 -10.35 23.66 42.67
C SER A 712 -10.47 22.96 44.03
N LYS A 713 -11.32 21.93 44.17
CA LYS A 713 -11.58 21.23 45.44
C LYS A 713 -10.43 20.30 45.86
N PRO A 714 -10.21 20.02 47.15
CA PRO A 714 -9.13 19.15 47.59
C PRO A 714 -9.36 17.68 47.19
N THR A 715 -8.28 16.91 46.98
CA THR A 715 -8.34 15.52 46.44
C THR A 715 -9.24 14.59 47.25
N HIS A 716 -9.32 14.74 48.58
CA HIS A 716 -10.19 13.91 49.42
C HIS A 716 -11.69 14.14 49.19
N GLU A 717 -12.12 15.37 48.91
CA GLU A 717 -13.53 15.68 48.56
C GLU A 717 -13.90 15.11 47.19
N ILE A 718 -12.96 15.16 46.24
CA ILE A 718 -13.13 14.58 44.90
C ILE A 718 -13.29 13.07 45.01
N LEU A 719 -12.45 12.41 45.82
CA LEU A 719 -12.54 10.96 46.06
C LEU A 719 -13.86 10.57 46.75
N GLN A 720 -14.27 11.34 47.75
CA GLN A 720 -15.55 11.10 48.42
C GLN A 720 -16.71 11.20 47.42
N LYS A 721 -16.78 12.29 46.64
CA LYS A 721 -17.82 12.42 45.59
C LYS A 721 -17.72 11.34 44.52
N PHE A 722 -16.53 10.91 44.14
CA PHE A 722 -16.32 9.87 43.13
C PHE A 722 -16.92 8.52 43.55
N HIS A 723 -16.73 8.13 44.82
CA HIS A 723 -17.32 6.90 45.36
C HIS A 723 -18.81 7.03 45.68
N ASP A 724 -19.27 8.21 46.10
CA ASP A 724 -20.67 8.44 46.47
C ASP A 724 -21.58 8.68 45.25
N CYS A 725 -21.01 8.89 44.06
CA CYS A 725 -21.78 9.22 42.86
C CYS A 725 -22.14 7.97 42.04
N ASP A 726 -23.44 7.79 41.77
CA ASP A 726 -23.94 6.73 40.88
C ASP A 726 -23.90 7.11 39.39
N CYS A 727 -23.73 8.41 39.08
CA CYS A 727 -23.68 8.93 37.73
C CYS A 727 -22.30 8.69 37.09
N LEU A 728 -22.25 7.81 36.09
CA LEU A 728 -21.02 7.45 35.36
C LEU A 728 -20.36 8.66 34.68
N ALA A 729 -21.14 9.65 34.23
CA ALA A 729 -20.60 10.87 33.62
C ALA A 729 -19.81 11.71 34.64
N SER A 730 -20.35 11.88 35.84
CA SER A 730 -19.67 12.55 36.95
C SER A 730 -18.44 11.76 37.41
N GLN A 731 -18.55 10.42 37.53
CA GLN A 731 -17.42 9.57 37.91
C GLN A 731 -16.26 9.70 36.91
N ALA A 732 -16.52 9.64 35.60
CA ALA A 732 -15.49 9.79 34.58
C ALA A 732 -14.82 11.17 34.60
N GLN A 733 -15.58 12.24 34.86
CA GLN A 733 -15.03 13.59 34.99
C GLN A 733 -14.17 13.76 36.25
N LEU A 734 -14.61 13.24 37.40
CA LEU A 734 -13.81 13.26 38.63
C LEU A 734 -12.54 12.44 38.46
N ALA A 735 -12.62 11.27 37.80
CA ALA A 735 -11.45 10.47 37.48
C ALA A 735 -10.48 11.20 36.55
N SER A 736 -10.95 11.97 35.56
CA SER A 736 -10.10 12.84 34.74
C SER A 736 -9.35 13.87 35.60
N ILE A 737 -10.04 14.51 36.55
CA ILE A 737 -9.42 15.47 37.47
C ILE A 737 -8.36 14.80 38.36
N LEU A 738 -8.68 13.63 38.93
CA LEU A 738 -7.75 12.85 39.76
C LEU A 738 -6.51 12.41 38.97
N LEU A 739 -6.71 11.86 37.76
CA LEU A 739 -5.63 11.40 36.91
C LEU A 739 -4.67 12.53 36.54
N ARG A 740 -5.19 13.73 36.25
CA ARG A 740 -4.37 14.92 35.96
C ARG A 740 -3.58 15.43 37.16
N ARG A 741 -4.08 15.22 38.38
CA ARG A 741 -3.44 15.69 39.62
C ARG A 741 -2.41 14.71 40.16
N GLU A 742 -2.78 13.45 40.25
CA GLU A 742 -2.04 12.43 41.00
C GLU A 742 -1.30 11.43 40.07
N GLY A 743 -1.65 11.38 38.79
CA GLY A 743 -1.06 10.48 37.80
C GLY A 743 -1.72 9.09 37.72
N PRO A 744 -1.25 8.24 36.78
CA PRO A 744 -1.86 6.93 36.47
C PRO A 744 -1.60 5.86 37.54
N ASP A 745 -0.54 6.00 38.34
CA ASP A 745 -0.18 5.05 39.40
C ASP A 745 -0.90 5.35 40.74
N PHE A 746 -1.88 6.25 40.72
CA PHE A 746 -2.62 6.63 41.91
C PHE A 746 -3.52 5.50 42.41
N ILE A 747 -3.36 5.14 43.69
CA ILE A 747 -4.13 4.10 44.37
C ILE A 747 -5.14 4.76 45.30
N ALA A 748 -6.43 4.54 45.07
CA ALA A 748 -7.52 4.99 45.91
C ALA A 748 -8.12 3.80 46.67
N LYS A 749 -8.09 3.82 48.01
CA LYS A 749 -8.67 2.77 48.88
C LYS A 749 -8.32 1.33 48.43
N GLU A 750 -7.03 1.06 48.20
CA GLU A 750 -6.49 -0.26 47.80
C GLU A 750 -6.76 -0.69 46.35
N GLU A 751 -7.42 0.13 45.52
CA GLU A 751 -7.62 -0.13 44.09
C GLU A 751 -6.91 0.91 43.20
N ASN A 752 -6.40 0.46 42.05
CA ASN A 752 -5.76 1.34 41.08
C ASN A 752 -6.83 2.15 40.31
N LEU A 753 -6.66 3.47 40.21
CA LEU A 753 -7.57 4.36 39.49
C LEU A 753 -7.80 3.92 38.03
N MET A 754 -6.78 3.35 37.37
CA MET A 754 -6.87 2.81 36.01
C MET A 754 -7.79 1.59 35.91
N GLU A 755 -7.81 0.72 36.93
CA GLU A 755 -8.73 -0.42 36.97
C GLU A 755 -10.17 0.04 37.16
N GLU A 756 -10.40 1.06 37.99
CA GLU A 756 -11.74 1.64 38.16
C GLU A 756 -12.18 2.38 36.89
N LEU A 757 -11.29 3.11 36.21
CA LEU A 757 -11.55 3.70 34.91
C LEU A 757 -11.92 2.64 33.86
N GLU A 758 -11.25 1.49 33.86
CA GLU A 758 -11.58 0.34 32.99
C GLU A 758 -12.97 -0.23 33.31
N ARG A 759 -13.39 -0.27 34.59
CA ARG A 759 -14.75 -0.64 35.00
C ARG A 759 -15.78 0.40 34.54
N ILE A 760 -15.51 1.69 34.71
CA ILE A 760 -16.36 2.79 34.24
C ILE A 760 -16.53 2.68 32.72
N TYR A 761 -15.44 2.47 31.99
CA TYR A 761 -15.43 2.27 30.54
C TYR A 761 -16.37 1.13 30.11
N ARG A 762 -16.25 -0.06 30.72
CA ARG A 762 -17.11 -1.22 30.41
C ARG A 762 -18.58 -0.97 30.76
N ARG A 763 -18.85 -0.39 31.93
CA ARG A 763 -20.21 -0.07 32.39
C ARG A 763 -20.88 0.96 31.47
N ALA A 764 -20.18 2.06 31.16
CA ALA A 764 -20.66 3.11 30.27
C ALA A 764 -20.96 2.55 28.86
N GLY A 765 -20.12 1.62 28.40
CA GLY A 765 -20.30 0.89 27.14
C GLY A 765 -21.59 0.07 27.10
N SER A 766 -21.80 -0.78 28.12
CA SER A 766 -23.02 -1.58 28.26
C SER A 766 -24.30 -0.75 28.34
N ARG A 767 -24.21 0.47 28.90
CA ARG A 767 -25.31 1.45 29.01
C ARG A 767 -25.41 2.39 27.81
N LYS A 768 -24.52 2.29 26.82
CA LYS A 768 -24.48 3.11 25.60
C LYS A 768 -24.32 4.62 25.89
N LEU A 769 -23.58 4.96 26.95
CA LEU A 769 -23.25 6.35 27.32
C LEU A 769 -22.02 6.83 26.53
N TRP A 770 -22.18 7.08 25.22
CA TRP A 770 -21.07 7.26 24.28
C TRP A 770 -20.09 8.38 24.64
N SER A 771 -20.56 9.51 25.18
CA SER A 771 -19.69 10.61 25.62
C SER A 771 -18.78 10.19 26.77
N VAL A 772 -19.30 9.41 27.72
CA VAL A 772 -18.57 8.88 28.88
C VAL A 772 -17.58 7.81 28.44
N VAL A 773 -17.99 6.92 27.52
CA VAL A 773 -17.12 5.88 26.96
C VAL A 773 -15.93 6.49 26.21
N ARG A 774 -16.17 7.53 25.39
CA ARG A 774 -15.10 8.28 24.70
C ARG A 774 -14.13 8.94 25.68
N LEU A 775 -14.65 9.53 26.76
CA LEU A 775 -13.81 10.14 27.79
C LEU A 775 -12.95 9.06 28.49
N ALA A 776 -13.55 7.97 28.98
CA ALA A 776 -12.83 6.91 29.66
C ALA A 776 -11.79 6.22 28.75
N ALA A 777 -12.14 5.95 27.48
CA ALA A 777 -11.19 5.40 26.50
C ALA A 777 -10.01 6.34 26.24
N SER A 778 -10.23 7.65 26.27
CA SER A 778 -9.18 8.66 26.13
C SER A 778 -8.22 8.66 27.32
N LEU A 779 -8.76 8.65 28.54
CA LEU A 779 -7.99 8.61 29.78
C LEU A 779 -7.15 7.33 29.90
N LEU A 780 -7.69 6.21 29.43
CA LEU A 780 -6.99 4.92 29.36
C LEU A 780 -6.00 4.82 28.18
N THR A 781 -5.92 5.85 27.33
CA THR A 781 -5.09 5.90 26.12
C THR A 781 -5.33 4.74 25.14
N LYS A 782 -6.57 4.21 25.08
CA LYS A 782 -6.90 3.04 24.25
C LYS A 782 -6.73 3.33 22.75
N LEU A 783 -6.06 2.43 22.05
CA LEU A 783 -5.87 2.46 20.60
C LEU A 783 -6.66 1.32 19.94
N VAL A 784 -7.32 1.63 18.83
CA VAL A 784 -8.02 0.62 18.02
C VAL A 784 -7.09 -0.04 16.99
N ASP A 785 -7.10 -1.37 16.91
CA ASP A 785 -6.20 -2.17 16.06
C ASP A 785 -6.31 -1.86 14.56
N SER A 786 -7.52 -1.53 14.10
CA SER A 786 -7.81 -1.25 12.69
C SER A 786 -7.35 0.13 12.22
N LEU A 787 -6.83 0.97 13.11
CA LEU A 787 -6.44 2.34 12.78
C LEU A 787 -5.30 2.43 11.75
N ALA A 788 -4.20 1.69 11.98
CA ALA A 788 -3.06 1.70 11.07
C ALA A 788 -3.42 1.14 9.67
N PRO A 789 -4.18 0.02 9.54
CA PRO A 789 -4.76 -0.40 8.27
C PRO A 789 -5.62 0.68 7.60
N SER A 790 -6.54 1.33 8.33
CA SER A 790 -7.43 2.36 7.76
C SER A 790 -6.68 3.59 7.26
N ILE A 791 -5.64 4.04 7.98
CA ILE A 791 -4.74 5.09 7.50
C ILE A 791 -4.04 4.64 6.21
N THR A 792 -3.57 3.40 6.15
CA THR A 792 -2.93 2.86 4.94
C THR A 792 -3.90 2.87 3.76
N SER A 793 -5.16 2.46 3.94
CA SER A 793 -6.21 2.52 2.91
C SER A 793 -6.43 3.94 2.36
N ILE A 794 -6.33 4.97 3.21
CA ILE A 794 -6.42 6.37 2.79
C ILE A 794 -5.19 6.77 1.96
N LEU A 795 -3.98 6.39 2.41
CA LEU A 795 -2.72 6.76 1.76
C LEU A 795 -2.57 6.14 0.38
N VAL A 796 -2.95 4.87 0.21
CA VAL A 796 -2.83 4.14 -1.07
C VAL A 796 -3.75 4.72 -2.15
N GLN A 797 -4.87 5.34 -1.76
CA GLN A 797 -5.77 6.11 -2.63
C GLN A 797 -5.22 7.50 -3.00
N GLY A 798 -3.93 7.74 -2.74
CA GLY A 798 -3.24 8.99 -3.08
C GLY A 798 -3.67 10.18 -2.24
N LYS A 799 -4.18 9.95 -1.03
CA LYS A 799 -4.59 11.00 -0.09
C LYS A 799 -3.59 11.12 1.06
N GLN A 800 -3.59 12.26 1.75
CA GLN A 800 -2.93 12.40 3.06
C GLN A 800 -3.98 12.51 4.17
N VAL A 801 -3.63 12.09 5.38
CA VAL A 801 -4.49 12.28 6.56
C VAL A 801 -3.79 13.18 7.58
N THR A 802 -4.53 14.08 8.22
CA THR A 802 -4.01 14.84 9.37
C THR A 802 -4.81 14.58 10.63
N LEU A 803 -4.09 14.50 11.74
CA LEU A 803 -4.64 14.31 13.08
C LEU A 803 -4.28 15.53 13.95
N GLY A 804 -5.26 16.04 14.68
CA GLY A 804 -5.13 17.26 15.48
C GLY A 804 -6.45 18.02 15.58
N LEU A 805 -6.55 18.89 16.59
CA LEU A 805 -7.76 19.67 16.85
C LEU A 805 -7.92 20.80 15.83
N PHE A 806 -9.18 21.10 15.49
CA PHE A 806 -9.50 22.27 14.65
C PHE A 806 -8.95 23.56 15.28
N GLY A 807 -8.27 24.39 14.47
CA GLY A 807 -7.66 25.64 14.91
C GLY A 807 -6.30 25.51 15.59
N HIS A 808 -5.80 24.30 15.82
CA HIS A 808 -4.51 24.02 16.46
C HIS A 808 -3.51 23.35 15.51
N GLU A 809 -2.34 22.98 16.04
CA GLU A 809 -1.36 22.21 15.29
C GLU A 809 -1.90 20.82 14.91
N GLU A 810 -1.62 20.41 13.67
CA GLU A 810 -1.99 19.11 13.13
C GLU A 810 -0.76 18.40 12.60
N GLU A 811 -0.68 17.09 12.85
CA GLU A 811 0.38 16.24 12.30
C GLU A 811 -0.05 15.68 10.95
N VAL A 812 0.85 15.70 9.96
CA VAL A 812 0.57 15.19 8.62
C VAL A 812 1.11 13.78 8.47
N ILE A 813 0.20 12.81 8.35
CA ILE A 813 0.58 11.43 8.07
C ILE A 813 0.57 11.27 6.55
N SER A 814 1.78 11.08 6.01
CA SER A 814 2.03 10.95 4.57
C SER A 814 2.62 9.59 4.17
N ASN A 815 2.99 8.78 5.17
CA ASN A 815 3.49 7.42 5.03
C ASN A 815 2.81 6.54 6.08
N PRO A 816 2.67 5.22 5.85
CA PRO A 816 2.16 4.32 6.86
C PRO A 816 3.05 4.33 8.12
N LEU A 817 2.42 4.39 9.29
CA LEU A 817 3.11 4.46 10.60
C LEU A 817 2.79 3.24 11.46
N SER A 818 3.64 2.97 12.45
CA SER A 818 3.36 1.93 13.43
C SER A 818 2.25 2.36 14.40
N PRO A 819 1.47 1.42 14.97
CA PRO A 819 0.37 1.75 15.89
C PRO A 819 0.79 2.64 17.07
N GLY A 820 1.95 2.36 17.69
CA GLY A 820 2.46 3.18 18.80
C GLY A 820 2.80 4.62 18.42
N VAL A 821 3.30 4.85 17.20
CA VAL A 821 3.55 6.22 16.70
C VAL A 821 2.22 6.95 16.48
N ILE A 822 1.21 6.27 15.92
CA ILE A 822 -0.12 6.86 15.71
C ILE A 822 -0.78 7.21 17.05
N GLN A 823 -0.68 6.33 18.05
CA GLN A 823 -1.15 6.59 19.42
C GLN A 823 -0.50 7.85 20.00
N GLY A 824 0.83 7.96 19.90
CA GLY A 824 1.58 9.13 20.33
C GLY A 824 1.11 10.41 19.64
N ILE A 825 0.89 10.39 18.32
CA ILE A 825 0.37 11.54 17.56
C ILE A 825 -1.03 11.95 18.06
N ILE A 826 -1.95 10.99 18.17
CA ILE A 826 -3.34 11.28 18.55
C ILE A 826 -3.40 11.95 19.92
N TYR A 827 -2.79 11.35 20.92
CA TYR A 827 -2.87 11.88 22.29
C TYR A 827 -1.99 13.11 22.50
N SER A 828 -0.88 13.27 21.76
CA SER A 828 -0.06 14.51 21.85
C SER A 828 -0.69 15.70 21.13
N LYS A 829 -1.42 15.50 20.03
CA LYS A 829 -2.03 16.59 19.25
C LYS A 829 -3.48 16.88 19.61
N CYS A 830 -4.21 15.91 20.16
CA CYS A 830 -5.64 16.08 20.47
C CYS A 830 -5.93 16.37 21.96
N SER A 831 -5.15 15.85 22.90
CA SER A 831 -5.47 15.98 24.34
C SER A 831 -5.10 17.32 25.00
N PRO A 832 -3.99 18.02 24.67
CA PRO A 832 -3.50 19.17 25.46
C PRO A 832 -4.46 20.36 25.61
N HIS A 833 -5.47 20.50 24.76
CA HIS A 833 -6.41 21.62 24.76
C HIS A 833 -7.83 21.23 25.22
N GLY A 834 -7.96 20.17 26.05
CA GLY A 834 -9.26 19.68 26.52
C GLY A 834 -10.01 18.82 25.50
N GLY A 835 -9.32 18.37 24.43
CA GLY A 835 -9.85 17.54 23.36
C GLY A 835 -9.82 16.02 23.64
N GLU A 836 -9.90 15.60 24.91
CA GLU A 836 -9.82 14.18 25.31
C GLU A 836 -10.82 13.31 24.54
N ARG A 837 -12.09 13.73 24.49
CA ARG A 837 -13.13 13.04 23.72
C ARG A 837 -12.89 13.08 22.21
N GLU A 838 -12.28 14.16 21.71
CA GLU A 838 -12.00 14.33 20.28
C GLU A 838 -10.89 13.38 19.81
N ALA A 839 -9.90 13.06 20.66
CA ALA A 839 -8.87 12.06 20.35
C ALA A 839 -9.48 10.70 19.97
N VAL A 840 -10.50 10.26 20.70
CA VAL A 840 -11.20 8.99 20.45
C VAL A 840 -12.15 9.11 19.26
N LEU A 841 -12.85 10.25 19.11
CA LEU A 841 -13.69 10.51 17.94
C LEU A 841 -12.87 10.51 16.64
N GLN A 842 -11.66 11.06 16.63
CA GLN A 842 -10.79 11.02 15.45
C GLN A 842 -10.37 9.59 15.09
N GLN A 843 -10.17 8.69 16.08
CA GLN A 843 -9.94 7.26 15.80
C GLN A 843 -11.14 6.63 15.09
N GLU A 844 -12.38 6.88 15.56
CA GLU A 844 -13.61 6.42 14.90
C GLU A 844 -13.70 6.93 13.47
N LEU A 845 -13.48 8.24 13.27
CA LEU A 845 -13.55 8.87 11.95
C LEU A 845 -12.50 8.32 11.00
N VAL A 846 -11.27 8.07 11.43
CA VAL A 846 -10.25 7.47 10.57
C VAL A 846 -10.65 6.06 10.13
N ILE A 847 -11.26 5.26 11.02
CA ILE A 847 -11.80 3.95 10.64
C ILE A 847 -12.92 4.09 9.62
N HIS A 848 -13.89 4.96 9.88
CA HIS A 848 -15.01 5.16 8.96
C HIS A 848 -14.54 5.70 7.62
N ILE A 849 -13.65 6.70 7.59
CA ILE A 849 -13.07 7.25 6.36
C ILE A 849 -12.31 6.16 5.59
N GLY A 850 -11.48 5.37 6.28
CA GLY A 850 -10.75 4.24 5.69
C GLY A 850 -11.70 3.22 5.06
N TRP A 851 -12.86 2.97 5.67
CA TRP A 851 -13.88 2.10 5.11
C TRP A 851 -14.62 2.75 3.92
N ILE A 852 -15.07 4.00 4.05
CA ILE A 852 -15.82 4.69 2.99
C ILE A 852 -14.94 4.87 1.76
N ILE A 853 -13.66 5.26 1.90
CA ILE A 853 -12.79 5.52 0.74
C ILE A 853 -12.50 4.25 -0.06
N SER A 854 -12.47 3.08 0.60
CA SER A 854 -12.28 1.80 -0.06
C SER A 854 -13.52 1.31 -0.82
N ASN A 855 -14.73 1.68 -0.37
CA ASN A 855 -16.00 1.24 -0.98
C ASN A 855 -16.59 2.28 -1.94
N ASN A 856 -16.41 3.57 -1.65
CA ASN A 856 -16.98 4.73 -2.33
C ASN A 856 -15.91 5.84 -2.50
N PRO A 857 -14.82 5.58 -3.25
CA PRO A 857 -13.73 6.54 -3.44
C PRO A 857 -14.18 7.87 -4.06
N GLU A 858 -15.27 7.87 -4.84
CA GLU A 858 -15.87 9.05 -5.47
C GLU A 858 -16.30 10.12 -4.47
N LEU A 859 -16.67 9.75 -3.24
CA LEU A 859 -17.04 10.71 -2.18
C LEU A 859 -15.86 11.58 -1.74
N PHE A 860 -14.63 11.12 -1.98
CA PHE A 860 -13.39 11.84 -1.68
C PHE A 860 -12.76 12.48 -2.93
N SER A 861 -13.52 12.56 -4.03
CA SER A 861 -13.09 13.29 -5.22
C SER A 861 -12.83 14.76 -4.89
N GLY A 862 -11.72 15.29 -5.39
CA GLY A 862 -11.29 16.65 -5.10
C GLY A 862 -10.70 16.88 -3.70
N MET A 863 -10.62 15.87 -2.84
CA MET A 863 -10.03 16.01 -1.50
C MET A 863 -8.65 15.36 -1.50
N LEU A 864 -7.55 16.12 -1.57
CA LEU A 864 -6.20 15.53 -1.51
C LEU A 864 -5.73 15.22 -0.09
N LYS A 865 -6.11 16.08 0.86
CA LYS A 865 -5.71 16.01 2.26
C LYS A 865 -6.94 15.98 3.16
N ILE A 866 -7.14 14.83 3.81
CA ILE A 866 -8.24 14.55 4.73
C ILE A 866 -7.82 15.05 6.11
N ARG A 867 -8.31 16.23 6.50
CA ARG A 867 -8.02 16.82 7.80
C ARG A 867 -9.11 16.42 8.80
N VAL A 868 -8.83 15.44 9.66
CA VAL A 868 -9.88 14.82 10.48
C VAL A 868 -10.53 15.82 11.44
N GLY A 869 -9.74 16.70 12.08
CA GLY A 869 -10.30 17.78 12.92
C GLY A 869 -11.21 18.76 12.16
N TRP A 870 -10.93 19.03 10.87
CA TRP A 870 -11.81 19.87 10.05
C TRP A 870 -13.07 19.15 9.60
N ILE A 871 -13.01 17.82 9.44
CA ILE A 871 -14.21 17.00 9.22
C ILE A 871 -15.11 17.05 10.46
N VAL A 872 -14.54 16.95 11.67
CA VAL A 872 -15.31 17.15 12.92
C VAL A 872 -15.99 18.51 12.92
N GLN A 873 -15.29 19.56 12.48
CA GLN A 873 -15.89 20.90 12.36
C GLN A 873 -17.03 20.95 11.33
N ALA A 874 -16.85 20.32 10.16
CA ALA A 874 -17.92 20.20 9.15
C ALA A 874 -19.15 19.45 9.70
N MET A 875 -18.94 18.40 10.49
CA MET A 875 -20.00 17.63 11.16
C MET A 875 -20.73 18.47 12.21
N LYS A 876 -20.02 19.28 13.00
CA LYS A 876 -20.63 20.26 13.93
C LYS A 876 -21.48 21.29 13.19
N HIS A 877 -21.01 21.80 12.04
CA HIS A 877 -21.79 22.70 11.18
C HIS A 877 -23.05 22.02 10.64
N GLU A 878 -22.94 20.78 10.17
CA GLU A 878 -24.09 20.00 9.68
C GLU A 878 -25.14 19.77 10.79
N LEU A 879 -24.72 19.48 12.02
CA LEU A 879 -25.63 19.37 13.17
C LEU A 879 -26.32 20.71 13.48
N LYS A 880 -25.60 21.83 13.37
CA LYS A 880 -26.19 23.17 13.52
C LYS A 880 -27.23 23.46 12.43
N ILE A 881 -26.97 23.04 11.19
CA ILE A 881 -27.92 23.18 10.07
C ILE A 881 -29.18 22.36 10.34
N ARG A 882 -29.05 21.13 10.85
CA ARG A 882 -30.19 20.26 11.20
C ARG A 882 -31.01 20.79 12.36
N ALA A 883 -30.37 21.42 13.34
CA ALA A 883 -31.04 21.95 14.52
C ALA A 883 -31.85 23.21 14.24
N GLY A 884 -31.48 24.00 13.22
CA GLY A 884 -32.13 25.28 12.92
C GLY A 884 -32.01 26.23 14.11
N ASP A 885 -33.16 26.58 14.71
CA ASP A 885 -33.24 27.45 15.89
C ASP A 885 -33.07 26.72 17.23
N MET A 886 -33.05 25.38 17.22
CA MET A 886 -32.83 24.57 18.44
C MET A 886 -31.33 24.45 18.75
N PRO A 887 -30.94 24.18 20.02
CA PRO A 887 -29.55 23.89 20.34
C PRO A 887 -29.09 22.63 19.59
N PRO A 888 -27.93 22.66 18.92
CA PRO A 888 -27.43 21.49 18.21
C PRO A 888 -27.09 20.37 19.20
N GLN A 889 -27.36 19.13 18.78
CA GLN A 889 -26.97 17.95 19.54
C GLN A 889 -25.44 17.89 19.70
N ASP A 890 -24.96 17.48 20.88
CA ASP A 890 -23.52 17.28 21.10
C ASP A 890 -23.04 16.06 20.28
N ILE A 891 -22.09 16.29 19.38
CA ILE A 891 -21.48 15.25 18.55
C ILE A 891 -20.91 14.10 19.40
N TYR A 892 -20.41 14.38 20.61
CA TYR A 892 -19.83 13.35 21.48
C TYR A 892 -20.87 12.43 22.12
N GLN A 893 -22.16 12.76 22.05
CA GLN A 893 -23.26 11.90 22.52
C GLN A 893 -23.78 10.96 21.44
N LEU A 894 -23.45 11.19 20.17
CA LEU A 894 -23.89 10.35 19.06
C LEU A 894 -23.27 8.95 19.15
N SER A 895 -24.06 7.93 18.80
CA SER A 895 -23.52 6.57 18.68
C SER A 895 -22.52 6.47 17.52
N PRO A 896 -21.56 5.53 17.54
CA PRO A 896 -20.64 5.32 16.42
C PRO A 896 -21.34 5.17 15.06
N SER A 897 -22.49 4.49 15.00
CA SER A 897 -23.27 4.37 13.78
C SER A 897 -23.88 5.71 13.33
N ASP A 898 -24.38 6.53 14.25
CA ASP A 898 -24.87 7.88 13.93
C ASP A 898 -23.72 8.81 13.50
N ILE A 899 -22.52 8.67 14.07
CA ILE A 899 -21.29 9.35 13.61
C ILE A 899 -20.95 8.98 12.17
N LYS A 900 -20.98 7.69 11.83
CA LYS A 900 -20.76 7.19 10.46
C LYS A 900 -21.79 7.79 9.48
N GLN A 901 -23.07 7.83 9.85
CA GLN A 901 -24.11 8.43 9.00
C GLN A 901 -23.91 9.94 8.82
N LEU A 902 -23.62 10.67 9.91
CA LEU A 902 -23.33 12.10 9.84
C LEU A 902 -22.11 12.40 8.94
N LEU A 903 -21.07 11.55 9.00
CA LEU A 903 -19.92 11.65 8.11
C LEU A 903 -20.32 11.46 6.63
N LEU A 904 -21.15 10.46 6.32
CA LEU A 904 -21.66 10.24 4.96
C LEU A 904 -22.44 11.46 4.45
N ASP A 905 -23.30 12.03 5.28
CA ASP A 905 -24.11 13.21 4.95
C ASP A 905 -23.25 14.45 4.68
N VAL A 906 -22.13 14.60 5.40
CA VAL A 906 -21.14 15.66 5.20
C VAL A 906 -20.36 15.44 3.89
N LEU A 907 -19.98 14.20 3.58
CA LEU A 907 -19.23 13.88 2.36
C LEU A 907 -20.09 13.98 1.09
N GLN A 908 -21.41 13.82 1.16
CA GLN A 908 -22.28 13.88 -0.01
C GLN A 908 -22.28 15.29 -0.67
N PRO A 909 -21.93 15.41 -1.98
CA PRO A 909 -21.80 16.71 -2.65
C PRO A 909 -23.10 17.49 -2.92
N GLN A 910 -24.28 16.85 -2.81
CA GLN A 910 -25.53 17.34 -3.42
C GLN A 910 -26.79 17.16 -2.56
N GLN A 911 -26.80 17.75 -1.37
CA GLN A 911 -28.07 18.07 -0.72
C GLN A 911 -28.60 19.37 -1.37
N ASN A 912 -29.48 19.25 -2.37
CA ASN A 912 -30.08 20.39 -3.13
C ASN A 912 -30.81 21.43 -2.23
N SER A 913 -30.93 21.18 -0.94
CA SER A 913 -31.53 22.03 0.09
C SER A 913 -30.54 22.99 0.79
N ARG A 914 -29.21 22.86 0.61
CA ARG A 914 -28.23 23.69 1.32
C ARG A 914 -28.09 25.09 0.71
N SER A 915 -27.98 26.11 1.58
CA SER A 915 -27.57 27.45 1.17
C SER A 915 -26.12 27.46 0.66
N TRP A 916 -25.74 28.45 -0.15
CA TRP A 916 -24.38 28.56 -0.66
C TRP A 916 -23.33 28.78 0.43
N LEU A 917 -23.69 29.51 1.50
CA LEU A 917 -22.80 29.67 2.66
C LEU A 917 -22.51 28.31 3.31
N ASN A 918 -23.56 27.51 3.57
CA ASN A 918 -23.42 26.18 4.17
C ASN A 918 -22.57 25.26 3.28
N ARG A 919 -22.77 25.31 1.96
CA ARG A 919 -21.97 24.55 1.00
C ARG A 919 -20.50 24.95 1.05
N ARG A 920 -20.19 26.25 1.02
CA ARG A 920 -18.82 26.76 1.10
C ARG A 920 -18.15 26.42 2.43
N GLN A 921 -18.89 26.45 3.54
CA GLN A 921 -18.39 26.06 4.86
C GLN A 921 -18.02 24.56 4.93
N ILE A 922 -18.90 23.69 4.41
CA ILE A 922 -18.65 22.24 4.37
C ILE A 922 -17.51 21.91 3.39
N ASP A 923 -17.62 22.31 2.12
CA ASP A 923 -16.61 21.99 1.10
C ASP A 923 -15.25 22.62 1.45
N GLY A 924 -15.24 23.80 2.07
CA GLY A 924 -14.05 24.45 2.60
C GLY A 924 -13.38 23.66 3.72
N SER A 925 -14.18 23.12 4.64
CA SER A 925 -13.68 22.29 5.75
C SER A 925 -13.15 20.94 5.27
N LEU A 926 -13.74 20.40 4.20
CA LEU A 926 -13.30 19.16 3.56
C LEU A 926 -12.06 19.34 2.66
N ASN A 927 -11.59 20.57 2.44
CA ASN A 927 -10.59 20.90 1.42
C ASN A 927 -10.97 20.38 0.03
N ARG A 928 -12.26 20.37 -0.31
CA ARG A 928 -12.72 19.81 -1.58
C ARG A 928 -12.48 20.81 -2.71
N THR A 929 -11.84 20.37 -3.78
CA THR A 929 -11.56 21.16 -4.99
C THR A 929 -12.29 20.61 -6.21
N PRO A 930 -12.61 21.45 -7.22
CA PRO A 930 -13.16 20.98 -8.49
C PRO A 930 -12.23 20.03 -9.27
N PRO A 931 -12.75 19.24 -10.22
CA PRO A 931 -11.93 18.41 -11.10
C PRO A 931 -10.91 19.22 -11.90
N GLY A 932 -9.68 18.71 -12.01
CA GLY A 932 -8.58 19.39 -12.72
C GLY A 932 -8.04 20.64 -12.02
N PHE A 933 -8.43 20.90 -10.77
CA PHE A 933 -8.01 22.10 -10.03
C PHE A 933 -6.49 22.29 -9.98
N TYR A 934 -5.73 21.26 -9.57
CA TYR A 934 -4.28 21.37 -9.46
C TYR A 934 -3.62 21.58 -10.82
N ASP A 935 -4.04 20.86 -11.86
CA ASP A 935 -3.53 21.04 -13.23
C ASP A 935 -3.75 22.47 -13.72
N ARG A 936 -4.90 23.07 -13.41
CA ARG A 936 -5.18 24.47 -13.70
C ARG A 936 -4.30 25.43 -12.91
N VAL A 937 -4.04 25.16 -11.63
CA VAL A 937 -3.09 25.97 -10.84
C VAL A 937 -1.68 25.91 -11.45
N TRP A 938 -1.27 24.77 -12.00
CA TRP A 938 -0.01 24.67 -12.75
C TRP A 938 0.00 25.60 -13.97
N GLN A 939 -1.07 25.59 -14.78
CA GLN A 939 -1.20 26.47 -15.95
C GLN A 939 -1.20 27.96 -15.57
N ILE A 940 -1.85 28.33 -14.47
CA ILE A 940 -1.77 29.70 -13.93
C ILE A 940 -0.32 30.04 -13.59
N LEU A 941 0.40 29.12 -12.93
CA LEU A 941 1.77 29.32 -12.52
C LEU A 941 2.73 29.48 -13.72
N GLU A 942 2.50 28.77 -14.84
CA GLU A 942 3.24 28.96 -16.10
C GLU A 942 3.08 30.38 -16.67
N ARG A 943 1.95 31.02 -16.39
CA ARG A 943 1.53 32.33 -16.91
C ARG A 943 1.66 33.48 -15.90
N THR A 944 2.21 33.19 -14.71
CA THR A 944 2.35 34.16 -13.62
C THR A 944 3.81 34.31 -13.22
N PRO A 945 4.55 35.29 -13.79
CA PRO A 945 5.91 35.58 -13.35
C PRO A 945 5.89 35.95 -11.86
N ASN A 946 6.90 35.49 -11.11
CA ASN A 946 6.98 35.63 -9.65
C ASN A 946 5.93 34.87 -8.82
N GLY A 947 4.97 34.16 -9.42
CA GLY A 947 4.08 33.22 -8.74
C GLY A 947 2.84 33.82 -8.06
N ILE A 948 2.24 33.06 -7.13
CA ILE A 948 0.92 33.35 -6.54
C ILE A 948 1.06 33.59 -5.03
N VAL A 949 0.36 34.58 -4.48
CA VAL A 949 0.33 34.88 -3.04
C VAL A 949 -1.09 34.77 -2.50
N VAL A 950 -1.26 34.11 -1.36
CA VAL A 950 -2.53 34.01 -0.63
C VAL A 950 -2.31 33.80 0.86
N ALA A 951 -3.06 34.51 1.69
CA ALA A 951 -2.95 34.52 3.16
C ALA A 951 -1.49 34.69 3.63
N GLY A 952 -0.74 35.56 2.97
CA GLY A 952 0.69 35.80 3.24
C GLY A 952 1.62 34.62 2.94
N THR A 953 1.14 33.59 2.22
CA THR A 953 1.94 32.45 1.76
C THR A 953 2.21 32.58 0.27
N HIS A 954 3.44 32.34 -0.14
CA HIS A 954 3.90 32.52 -1.52
C HIS A 954 4.14 31.16 -2.18
N LEU A 955 3.47 30.92 -3.30
CA LEU A 955 3.74 29.83 -4.24
C LEU A 955 4.56 30.40 -5.40
N PRO A 956 5.90 30.24 -5.39
CA PRO A 956 6.73 30.83 -6.42
C PRO A 956 6.62 30.04 -7.73
N GLN A 957 6.79 30.72 -8.87
CA GLN A 957 6.84 30.04 -10.18
C GLN A 957 8.10 29.17 -10.30
N GLN A 958 9.26 29.73 -9.95
CA GLN A 958 10.53 29.01 -9.84
C GLN A 958 10.96 28.98 -8.36
N PRO A 959 11.45 27.84 -7.85
CA PRO A 959 11.83 26.64 -8.56
C PRO A 959 10.68 25.62 -8.77
N THR A 960 9.42 25.94 -8.44
CA THR A 960 8.31 24.97 -8.52
C THR A 960 8.20 24.27 -9.89
N LEU A 961 8.19 25.04 -10.98
CA LEU A 961 8.10 24.48 -12.34
C LEU A 961 9.37 23.73 -12.77
N SER A 962 10.50 23.95 -12.11
CA SER A 962 11.74 23.21 -12.36
C SER A 962 11.89 21.95 -11.52
N ASP A 963 11.46 21.99 -10.26
CA ASP A 963 11.55 20.88 -9.31
C ASP A 963 10.49 19.81 -9.57
N MET A 964 9.31 20.21 -10.05
CA MET A 964 8.12 19.35 -10.08
C MET A 964 7.58 19.12 -11.49
N THR A 965 6.54 18.29 -11.61
CA THR A 965 5.79 18.05 -12.85
C THR A 965 4.29 18.21 -12.61
N MET A 966 3.55 18.66 -13.62
CA MET A 966 2.11 18.97 -13.54
C MET A 966 1.26 17.86 -12.87
N TYR A 967 1.54 16.60 -13.19
CA TYR A 967 0.72 15.45 -12.76
C TYR A 967 1.23 14.74 -11.50
N GLU A 968 2.26 15.26 -10.83
CA GLU A 968 2.78 14.62 -9.62
C GLU A 968 2.07 15.12 -8.36
N MET A 969 1.85 14.19 -7.43
CA MET A 969 1.11 14.47 -6.20
C MET A 969 1.79 15.52 -5.31
N ASN A 970 3.11 15.65 -5.39
CA ASN A 970 3.87 16.62 -4.58
C ASN A 970 3.58 18.08 -4.98
N PHE A 971 3.32 18.36 -6.27
CA PHE A 971 2.88 19.68 -6.70
C PHE A 971 1.49 20.00 -6.14
N SER A 972 0.54 19.06 -6.24
CA SER A 972 -0.79 19.23 -5.66
C SER A 972 -0.73 19.48 -4.15
N LEU A 973 0.16 18.78 -3.43
CA LEU A 973 0.40 18.98 -2.00
C LEU A 973 1.03 20.34 -1.67
N LEU A 974 1.89 20.87 -2.55
CA LEU A 974 2.46 22.20 -2.41
C LEU A 974 1.36 23.27 -2.50
N VAL A 975 0.45 23.15 -3.48
CA VAL A 975 -0.73 24.04 -3.61
C VAL A 975 -1.61 23.97 -2.36
N GLU A 976 -1.88 22.77 -1.85
CA GLU A 976 -2.64 22.57 -0.60
C GLU A 976 -1.98 23.27 0.62
N ASN A 977 -0.66 23.16 0.72
CA ASN A 977 0.09 23.82 1.79
C ASN A 977 0.06 25.34 1.67
N THR A 978 0.07 25.89 0.45
CA THR A 978 -0.11 27.34 0.22
C THR A 978 -1.47 27.81 0.72
N LEU A 979 -2.53 27.02 0.52
CA LEU A 979 -3.89 27.33 0.97
C LEU A 979 -4.14 27.01 2.45
N LYS A 980 -3.20 26.37 3.16
CA LYS A 980 -3.38 25.88 4.54
C LYS A 980 -3.65 27.00 5.55
N LYS A 981 -3.06 28.19 5.36
CA LYS A 981 -3.18 29.32 6.31
C LYS A 981 -4.55 30.01 6.26
N ILE A 982 -5.40 29.67 5.31
CA ILE A 982 -6.77 30.21 5.25
C ILE A 982 -7.58 29.58 6.39
N VAL A 983 -7.98 30.41 7.36
CA VAL A 983 -8.68 29.97 8.58
C VAL A 983 -10.16 29.72 8.33
N LEU A 984 -10.82 30.56 7.52
CA LEU A 984 -12.25 30.48 7.26
C LEU A 984 -12.55 29.51 6.11
N PRO A 985 -13.29 28.41 6.35
CA PRO A 985 -13.67 27.44 5.31
C PRO A 985 -14.32 28.07 4.08
N GLU A 986 -15.27 28.98 4.29
CA GLU A 986 -16.00 29.65 3.23
C GLU A 986 -15.12 30.58 2.38
N TYR A 987 -14.15 31.25 3.00
CA TYR A 987 -13.18 32.08 2.28
C TYR A 987 -12.23 31.22 1.44
N ARG A 988 -11.81 30.06 1.98
CA ARG A 988 -11.01 29.09 1.22
C ARG A 988 -11.71 28.68 -0.07
N GLN A 989 -13.03 28.44 -0.02
CA GLN A 989 -13.79 28.11 -1.23
C GLN A 989 -13.88 29.27 -2.22
N ILE A 990 -13.99 30.52 -1.76
CA ILE A 990 -13.91 31.68 -2.66
C ILE A 990 -12.56 31.76 -3.37
N ILE A 991 -11.45 31.45 -2.68
CA ILE A 991 -10.11 31.40 -3.30
C ILE A 991 -10.01 30.28 -4.34
N VAL A 992 -10.59 29.10 -4.06
CA VAL A 992 -10.65 27.99 -5.02
C VAL A 992 -11.48 28.39 -6.24
N GLU A 993 -12.64 29.01 -6.06
CA GLU A 993 -13.47 29.55 -7.14
C GLU A 993 -12.70 30.60 -7.97
N LEU A 994 -11.97 31.51 -7.31
CA LEU A 994 -11.14 32.52 -7.98
C LEU A 994 -10.05 31.89 -8.84
N LEU A 995 -9.29 30.92 -8.33
CA LEU A 995 -8.26 30.24 -9.11
C LEU A 995 -8.84 29.55 -10.35
N MET A 996 -10.04 28.96 -10.24
CA MET A 996 -10.73 28.38 -11.38
C MET A 996 -11.16 29.43 -12.40
N VAL A 997 -11.60 30.60 -11.95
CA VAL A 997 -11.90 31.75 -12.82
C VAL A 997 -10.64 32.23 -13.54
N VAL A 998 -9.53 32.41 -12.81
CA VAL A 998 -8.24 32.82 -13.40
C VAL A 998 -7.79 31.84 -14.47
N ALA A 999 -7.83 30.53 -14.19
CA ALA A 999 -7.49 29.51 -15.18
C ALA A 999 -8.35 29.61 -16.45
N ILE A 1000 -9.67 29.74 -16.31
CA ILE A 1000 -10.59 29.86 -17.47
C ILE A 1000 -10.30 31.15 -18.27
N VAL A 1001 -10.00 32.26 -17.59
CA VAL A 1001 -9.65 33.53 -18.25
C VAL A 1001 -8.35 33.37 -19.04
N LEU A 1002 -7.31 32.78 -18.47
CA LEU A 1002 -6.03 32.54 -19.16
C LEU A 1002 -6.15 31.51 -20.29
N GLU A 1003 -6.95 30.45 -20.11
CA GLU A 1003 -7.23 29.45 -21.15
C GLU A 1003 -7.92 30.09 -22.38
N ARG A 1004 -8.77 31.10 -22.17
CA ARG A 1004 -9.51 31.79 -23.23
C ARG A 1004 -8.76 32.94 -23.90
N ASN A 1005 -7.75 33.50 -23.23
CA ASN A 1005 -6.97 34.64 -23.71
C ASN A 1005 -5.47 34.27 -23.67
N PRO A 1006 -5.00 33.37 -24.56
CA PRO A 1006 -3.63 32.86 -24.56
C PRO A 1006 -2.55 33.93 -24.80
N GLU A 1007 -2.93 35.11 -25.28
CA GLU A 1007 -2.11 36.28 -25.53
C GLU A 1007 -1.78 37.12 -24.28
N VAL A 1008 -2.46 36.86 -23.16
CA VAL A 1008 -2.30 37.64 -21.92
C VAL A 1008 -1.59 36.81 -20.84
N ASP A 1009 -0.59 37.42 -20.21
CA ASP A 1009 0.10 36.90 -19.03
C ASP A 1009 -0.01 37.92 -17.89
N PHE A 1010 0.15 37.49 -16.64
CA PHE A 1010 0.36 38.45 -15.55
C PHE A 1010 1.76 39.08 -15.67
N SER A 1011 1.90 40.33 -15.22
CA SER A 1011 3.19 41.05 -15.26
C SER A 1011 4.05 40.83 -14.01
N ASP A 1012 3.44 40.51 -12.87
CA ASP A 1012 4.09 40.26 -11.59
C ASP A 1012 3.30 39.19 -10.79
N LYS A 1013 3.69 38.96 -9.54
CA LYS A 1013 3.00 38.06 -8.62
C LYS A 1013 1.53 38.41 -8.46
N VAL A 1014 0.68 37.40 -8.39
CA VAL A 1014 -0.78 37.57 -8.23
C VAL A 1014 -1.16 37.45 -6.77
N ASP A 1015 -1.69 38.53 -6.19
CA ASP A 1015 -2.27 38.55 -4.84
C ASP A 1015 -3.76 38.17 -4.90
N LEU A 1016 -4.08 36.94 -4.49
CA LEU A 1016 -5.46 36.44 -4.49
C LEU A 1016 -6.33 37.15 -3.45
N ASP A 1017 -5.78 37.56 -2.31
CA ASP A 1017 -6.56 38.26 -1.27
C ASP A 1017 -6.98 39.65 -1.77
N GLY A 1018 -6.09 40.34 -2.50
CA GLY A 1018 -6.36 41.60 -3.17
C GLY A 1018 -7.51 41.48 -4.18
N LEU A 1019 -7.45 40.48 -5.07
CA LEU A 1019 -8.49 40.21 -6.07
C LEU A 1019 -9.87 39.94 -5.44
N VAL A 1020 -9.94 39.15 -4.35
CA VAL A 1020 -11.20 38.90 -3.66
C VAL A 1020 -11.75 40.18 -3.01
N LYS A 1021 -10.89 41.02 -2.43
CA LYS A 1021 -11.30 42.32 -1.85
C LYS A 1021 -11.86 43.26 -2.91
N GLU A 1022 -11.25 43.33 -4.09
CA GLU A 1022 -11.77 44.13 -5.21
C GLU A 1022 -13.13 43.63 -5.70
N ALA A 1023 -13.28 42.31 -5.87
CA ALA A 1023 -14.54 41.70 -6.23
C ALA A 1023 -15.64 41.98 -5.19
N PHE A 1024 -15.31 41.91 -3.90
CA PHE A 1024 -16.24 42.23 -2.80
C PHE A 1024 -16.62 43.71 -2.78
N ASN A 1025 -15.67 44.62 -3.01
CA ASN A 1025 -15.95 46.06 -3.10
C ASN A 1025 -16.92 46.38 -4.25
N ASP A 1026 -16.77 45.71 -5.40
CA ASP A 1026 -17.68 45.87 -6.52
C ASP A 1026 -19.06 45.26 -6.24
N PHE A 1027 -19.12 44.11 -5.55
CA PHE A 1027 -20.38 43.55 -5.06
C PHE A 1027 -21.12 44.51 -4.11
N GLN A 1028 -20.41 45.12 -3.17
CA GLN A 1028 -20.99 46.11 -2.26
C GLN A 1028 -21.53 47.34 -3.02
N LYS A 1029 -20.80 47.86 -4.01
CA LYS A 1029 -21.25 48.99 -4.83
C LYS A 1029 -22.56 48.68 -5.55
N ASP A 1030 -22.69 47.48 -6.11
CA ASP A 1030 -23.92 47.04 -6.77
C ASP A 1030 -25.06 46.88 -5.78
N ARG A 1031 -24.80 46.28 -4.61
CA ARG A 1031 -25.82 46.10 -3.57
C ARG A 1031 -26.36 47.44 -3.04
N SER A 1032 -25.48 48.41 -2.80
CA SER A 1032 -25.90 49.76 -2.40
C SER A 1032 -26.68 50.49 -3.50
N ARG A 1033 -26.33 50.29 -4.79
CA ARG A 1033 -27.03 50.91 -5.93
C ARG A 1033 -28.40 50.30 -6.24
N PHE A 1034 -28.55 48.99 -6.08
CA PHE A 1034 -29.74 48.27 -6.55
C PHE A 1034 -30.66 47.78 -5.44
N GLU A 1035 -30.15 47.58 -4.22
CA GLU A 1035 -30.92 47.04 -3.08
C GLU A 1035 -31.07 48.05 -1.92
N GLY A 1036 -30.43 49.24 -2.02
CA GLY A 1036 -30.53 50.29 -1.00
C GLY A 1036 -29.92 49.95 0.35
N MET A 1037 -29.06 48.91 0.41
CA MET A 1037 -28.43 48.44 1.65
C MET A 1037 -27.09 49.14 1.92
N GLU A 1038 -26.83 49.44 3.20
CA GLU A 1038 -25.57 50.01 3.69
C GLU A 1038 -24.39 49.03 3.52
N LYS A 1039 -23.16 49.57 3.47
CA LYS A 1039 -21.95 48.76 3.40
C LYS A 1039 -21.81 47.92 4.68
N GLN A 1040 -21.58 46.62 4.52
CA GLN A 1040 -21.31 45.69 5.62
C GLN A 1040 -19.82 45.36 5.64
N ASP A 1041 -19.19 45.39 6.82
CA ASP A 1041 -17.77 45.01 6.96
C ASP A 1041 -17.55 43.48 6.82
N ASP A 1042 -18.59 42.67 7.06
CA ASP A 1042 -18.55 41.23 6.87
C ASP A 1042 -18.85 40.80 5.42
N MET A 1043 -18.26 39.67 5.01
CA MET A 1043 -18.46 39.09 3.67
C MET A 1043 -19.62 38.06 3.65
N GLU A 1044 -20.46 37.97 4.68
CA GLU A 1044 -21.41 36.86 4.83
C GLU A 1044 -22.44 36.83 3.67
N ALA A 1045 -22.94 38.00 3.29
CA ALA A 1045 -23.86 38.12 2.14
C ALA A 1045 -23.20 37.72 0.81
N PHE A 1046 -21.92 38.04 0.64
CA PHE A 1046 -21.14 37.61 -0.52
C PHE A 1046 -21.00 36.07 -0.55
N TYR A 1047 -20.72 35.46 0.60
CA TYR A 1047 -20.65 34.00 0.74
C TYR A 1047 -21.99 33.29 0.53
N LYS A 1048 -23.13 33.95 0.80
CA LYS A 1048 -24.47 33.43 0.50
C LYS A 1048 -24.84 33.51 -0.99
N THR A 1049 -24.11 34.29 -1.78
CA THR A 1049 -24.43 34.54 -3.18
C THR A 1049 -23.95 33.37 -4.07
N PRO A 1050 -24.78 32.86 -5.00
CA PRO A 1050 -24.40 31.81 -5.94
C PRO A 1050 -23.23 32.23 -6.85
N PRO A 1051 -22.38 31.29 -7.30
CA PRO A 1051 -21.28 31.58 -8.23
C PRO A 1051 -21.78 31.98 -9.63
N LEU A 1052 -22.78 31.28 -10.15
CA LEU A 1052 -23.37 31.50 -11.47
C LEU A 1052 -24.68 32.31 -11.36
N GLY A 1053 -24.90 33.24 -12.29
CA GLY A 1053 -26.13 34.04 -12.38
C GLY A 1053 -25.85 35.53 -12.67
N LYS A 1054 -26.92 36.30 -12.92
CA LYS A 1054 -26.81 37.77 -13.00
C LYS A 1054 -26.39 38.28 -11.62
N ARG A 1055 -25.16 38.81 -11.49
CA ARG A 1055 -24.51 39.20 -10.22
C ARG A 1055 -24.08 38.02 -9.33
N GLY A 1056 -23.73 36.88 -9.91
CA GLY A 1056 -23.06 35.80 -9.17
C GLY A 1056 -21.63 36.16 -8.76
N THR A 1057 -21.07 35.49 -7.75
CA THR A 1057 -19.71 35.77 -7.26
C THR A 1057 -18.65 35.63 -8.36
N SER A 1058 -18.78 34.66 -9.27
CA SER A 1058 -17.83 34.45 -10.38
C SER A 1058 -17.77 35.64 -11.34
N GLY A 1059 -18.87 36.39 -11.50
CA GLY A 1059 -18.88 37.60 -12.35
C GLY A 1059 -18.02 38.72 -11.77
N TYR A 1060 -18.13 38.95 -10.46
CA TYR A 1060 -17.30 39.92 -9.74
C TYR A 1060 -15.82 39.52 -9.72
N LEU A 1061 -15.53 38.23 -9.49
CA LEU A 1061 -14.17 37.69 -9.56
C LEU A 1061 -13.56 37.84 -10.96
N THR A 1062 -14.32 37.50 -12.01
CA THR A 1062 -13.87 37.65 -13.41
C THR A 1062 -13.52 39.10 -13.73
N LYS A 1063 -14.36 40.05 -13.27
CA LYS A 1063 -14.13 41.47 -13.49
C LYS A 1063 -12.83 41.96 -12.84
N ALA A 1064 -12.57 41.57 -11.58
CA ALA A 1064 -11.33 41.91 -10.89
C ALA A 1064 -10.09 41.34 -11.62
N VAL A 1065 -10.14 40.06 -12.00
CA VAL A 1065 -9.05 39.39 -12.74
C VAL A 1065 -8.78 40.07 -14.08
N MET A 1066 -9.81 40.38 -14.87
CA MET A 1066 -9.65 41.05 -16.17
C MET A 1066 -9.05 42.45 -16.02
N ILE A 1067 -9.46 43.21 -15.02
CA ILE A 1067 -8.89 44.55 -14.76
C ILE A 1067 -7.38 44.42 -14.46
N GLN A 1068 -6.97 43.45 -13.64
CA GLN A 1068 -5.56 43.25 -13.32
C GLN A 1068 -4.75 42.79 -14.54
N LEU A 1069 -5.28 41.86 -15.35
CA LEU A 1069 -4.61 41.39 -16.57
C LEU A 1069 -4.45 42.50 -17.62
N LEU A 1070 -5.45 43.36 -17.78
CA LEU A 1070 -5.42 44.50 -18.71
C LEU A 1070 -4.49 45.63 -18.27
N GLN A 1071 -4.06 45.64 -17.00
CA GLN A 1071 -3.02 46.55 -16.52
C GLN A 1071 -1.60 46.05 -16.85
N GLY A 1072 -1.46 44.83 -17.38
CA GLY A 1072 -0.19 44.23 -17.80
C GLY A 1072 0.18 44.50 -19.28
N GLU A 1073 1.39 44.11 -19.68
CA GLU A 1073 1.86 44.22 -21.07
C GLU A 1073 1.34 43.05 -21.94
N VAL A 1074 0.72 43.35 -23.08
CA VAL A 1074 0.26 42.33 -24.05
C VAL A 1074 1.45 41.84 -24.87
N LYS A 1075 1.70 40.52 -24.89
CA LYS A 1075 2.75 39.95 -25.74
C LYS A 1075 2.23 39.82 -27.19
N PRO A 1076 2.98 40.29 -28.21
CA PRO A 1076 2.58 40.08 -29.60
C PRO A 1076 2.63 38.59 -29.94
N CYS A 1077 1.52 38.05 -30.42
CA CYS A 1077 1.45 36.69 -30.95
C CYS A 1077 2.28 36.61 -32.24
N LYS A 1078 3.24 35.68 -32.33
CA LYS A 1078 4.12 35.53 -33.51
C LYS A 1078 3.40 35.01 -34.77
N ASP A 1079 2.14 34.61 -34.66
CA ASP A 1079 1.37 33.98 -35.75
C ASP A 1079 0.07 34.74 -36.13
N ASP A 1080 -0.06 36.02 -35.80
CA ASP A 1080 -1.26 36.80 -36.18
C ASP A 1080 -1.01 37.68 -37.43
N PRO A 1081 -1.63 37.41 -38.59
CA PRO A 1081 -1.46 38.20 -39.81
C PRO A 1081 -2.17 39.57 -39.78
N CYS A 1082 -2.80 39.94 -38.67
CA CYS A 1082 -3.56 41.17 -38.52
C CYS A 1082 -3.00 42.10 -37.44
N SER A 1083 -1.76 42.55 -37.59
CA SER A 1083 -1.30 43.78 -36.94
C SER A 1083 -1.72 44.99 -37.78
N VAL A 1084 -2.70 45.77 -37.33
CA VAL A 1084 -2.94 47.11 -37.88
C VAL A 1084 -1.86 48.04 -37.33
N SER A 1085 -1.07 48.59 -38.25
CA SER A 1085 0.03 49.54 -38.02
C SER A 1085 -0.41 50.84 -37.38
#